data_AF-A0A2W4RM04-F1
#
_entry.id   AF-A0A2W4RM04-F1
#
_cell.length_a   1.000
_cell.length_b   1.000
_cell.length_c   1.000
_cell.angle_alpha   90.00
_cell.angle_beta   90.00
_cell.angle_gamma   90.00
#
_symmetry.space_group_name_H-M   'P 1'
#
loop_
_entity.id
_entity.type
_entity.pdbx_description
1 polymer ?
#
loop_
_entity_poly.entity_id
_entity_poly.type
_entity_poly.pdbx_seq_one_letter_code
_entity_poly.pdbx_strand_id
1 'polypeptide(L)'
;MIVTFYSYKGGVGRTQLLANVAVGLANRGFNIIMVDMDLESPGLHTYFHPSEGSPSNRRLSDQDFFDQPGLIDVLTAHWEDGNSPPNILPLLVTVDHPNLLDKNKGRMRLFPPGRLDAGYARRVSAFPWERFYAEAHGYALMEYIRQTLLEGDGDHPRADLVLIDSRTGLTDIGSICTGQLPEVLVVLFALHVQGIEGAKQIAKAVYLYRRNQGDQARLRNVVLLPSRVEEDGSIEKRDDMIRYAETNLVGLGDLISDLDDRLPYDPRIAYEETIVVGSQTLPTKLSQAYERFIERLIEMTALGAGGFSGARVADEKRAVAPVQLFEAINHMGKAVDDLVSACQAIKNRDFHPLLQAIIDADRFARVGYEKVLATARLLSVEDDPGSEFEALPKALPQHVADWQPLVAKLREIGDQIGNAWIQCWEQQARQRLGAVGAQSEVDERIKVLLEVTRKELPTDLEQRLNEAEQSLRRDSLDQRLRESKLSEEDLGRVIPNEATRLQWIETQLTRLQEEGDPTEPSFEKRLWNALKLLASLLFRDQLNRPDQAHWGAYDLLCMLISPNNLRDLQCFEEIGSHLWLSEWRGFLAGDLPNDPEWPCGLEARTQLRRIAEQKPPSFGKLVGLVANAIGGEPHPPSVLFRLFEKRRDDPIVEKAILAMGTDPQIASRREILGIWLAINKPQRVGAVLAAFLRALAEDGYEAEAFFGACACFARFQDAREYNPTLWADLAVRFIALLVDKQCIPELNALLLEHDFVKLLAASHSGLGAMALLAGFSDRRVILDASVRHLLLTALLYGERRTSLPDTALAWLESVEKGQTCDTDAMTQVDNLEKKAREYLDITVYRSWDGAVYFEEAFKDYWEHMLELLYDDTGFPAQIFTICREKDAEDWIRKTFQDLKGQGKHATWPDKKAYRNLFNAYIEICKALEALVDARPGSMSIRHVKEQLAQKKAAYQDLLDWLVHEIQEHGLSSEKRIAQALGKQGEESQ
;
A
#
# COMPACT_ATOMS: atom_id res chain seq x y z
N MET A 1 22.56 46.84 -1.34
CA MET A 1 21.57 45.93 -1.94
C MET A 1 21.71 44.56 -1.28
N ILE A 2 20.69 43.70 -1.31
CA ILE A 2 20.67 42.38 -0.67
C ILE A 2 20.65 41.27 -1.71
N VAL A 3 21.59 40.33 -1.56
CA VAL A 3 21.72 39.13 -2.37
C VAL A 3 21.56 37.92 -1.46
N THR A 4 20.56 37.09 -1.72
CA THR A 4 20.41 35.82 -1.01
C THR A 4 20.93 34.68 -1.84
N PHE A 5 21.75 33.83 -1.22
CA PHE A 5 22.16 32.54 -1.76
C PHE A 5 21.25 31.48 -1.17
N TYR A 6 20.63 30.66 -2.02
CA TYR A 6 19.64 29.65 -1.64
C TYR A 6 19.90 28.34 -2.37
N SER A 7 19.54 27.21 -1.74
CA SER A 7 19.48 25.91 -2.42
C SER A 7 18.38 25.02 -1.84
N TYR A 8 17.74 24.24 -2.70
CA TYR A 8 16.72 23.28 -2.26
C TYR A 8 17.31 22.13 -1.41
N LYS A 9 18.56 21.74 -1.69
CA LYS A 9 19.30 20.71 -0.95
C LYS A 9 20.62 21.28 -0.43
N GLY A 10 21.07 20.72 0.69
CA GLY A 10 22.41 20.95 1.23
C GLY A 10 23.51 20.34 0.37
N GLY A 11 24.75 20.74 0.65
CA GLY A 11 25.93 20.18 -0.01
C GLY A 11 26.26 20.74 -1.39
N VAL A 12 25.53 21.75 -1.89
CA VAL A 12 25.79 22.37 -3.21
C VAL A 12 26.81 23.53 -3.16
N GLY A 13 27.41 23.82 -2.00
CA GLY A 13 28.45 24.86 -1.86
C GLY A 13 27.93 26.30 -1.72
N ARG A 14 26.71 26.50 -1.20
CA ARG A 14 26.08 27.81 -1.00
C ARG A 14 26.89 28.74 -0.09
N THR A 15 27.18 28.32 1.14
CA THR A 15 28.01 29.06 2.11
C THR A 15 29.40 29.35 1.55
N GLN A 16 30.00 28.37 0.87
CA GLN A 16 31.32 28.51 0.24
C GLN A 16 31.33 29.56 -0.87
N LEU A 17 30.33 29.56 -1.75
CA LEU A 17 30.18 30.59 -2.79
C LEU A 17 30.03 31.97 -2.15
N LEU A 18 29.14 32.12 -1.16
CA LEU A 18 28.90 33.40 -0.48
C LEU A 18 30.20 33.95 0.12
N ALA A 19 30.95 33.11 0.84
CA ALA A 19 32.20 33.52 1.48
C ALA A 19 33.27 33.96 0.44
N ASN A 20 33.39 33.24 -0.68
CA ASN A 20 34.29 33.62 -1.78
C ASN A 20 33.86 34.92 -2.46
N VAL A 21 32.55 35.12 -2.67
CA VAL A 21 31.98 36.36 -3.21
C VAL A 21 32.26 37.55 -2.29
N ALA A 22 32.13 37.37 -0.97
CA ALA A 22 32.42 38.42 0.00
C ALA A 22 33.88 38.90 -0.08
N VAL A 23 34.85 37.97 -0.08
CA VAL A 23 36.28 38.30 -0.20
C VAL A 23 36.59 38.97 -1.53
N GLY A 24 36.06 38.46 -2.64
CA GLY A 24 36.32 39.03 -3.97
C GLY A 24 35.69 40.41 -4.19
N LEU A 25 34.53 40.68 -3.59
CA LEU A 25 33.92 42.01 -3.58
C LEU A 25 34.70 42.98 -2.68
N ALA A 26 35.13 42.55 -1.49
CA ALA A 26 35.96 43.36 -0.60
C ALA A 26 37.31 43.71 -1.26
N ASN A 27 37.93 42.78 -1.99
CA ASN A 27 39.12 43.03 -2.80
C ASN A 27 38.91 44.09 -3.91
N ARG A 28 37.67 44.29 -4.35
CA ARG A 28 37.27 45.35 -5.30
C ARG A 28 36.85 46.66 -4.61
N GLY A 29 36.92 46.72 -3.28
CA GLY A 29 36.70 47.93 -2.49
C GLY A 29 35.28 48.11 -1.96
N PHE A 30 34.43 47.09 -2.06
CA PHE A 30 33.06 47.17 -1.54
C PHE A 30 32.98 46.87 -0.04
N ASN A 31 32.04 47.52 0.66
CA ASN A 31 31.69 47.22 2.04
C ASN A 31 30.59 46.17 2.07
N ILE A 32 30.92 45.00 2.59
CA ILE A 32 30.07 43.82 2.59
C ILE A 32 29.62 43.48 4.01
N ILE A 33 28.32 43.23 4.17
CA ILE A 33 27.78 42.58 5.36
C ILE A 33 27.33 41.18 4.96
N MET A 34 27.70 40.17 5.74
CA MET A 34 27.25 38.80 5.56
C MET A 34 26.32 38.42 6.70
N VAL A 35 25.25 37.69 6.40
CA VAL A 35 24.26 37.25 7.39
C VAL A 35 24.09 35.75 7.24
N ASP A 36 24.32 35.00 8.32
CA ASP A 36 24.06 33.57 8.38
C ASP A 36 22.60 33.36 8.83
N MET A 37 21.70 33.12 7.87
CA MET A 37 20.29 32.78 8.13
C MET A 37 20.08 31.26 8.20
N ASP A 38 21.12 30.42 8.05
CA ASP A 38 21.02 28.96 8.24
C ASP A 38 21.14 28.60 9.72
N LEU A 39 20.15 29.05 10.50
CA LEU A 39 20.19 28.98 11.95
C LEU A 39 20.30 27.54 12.49
N GLU A 40 19.90 26.51 11.73
CA GLU A 40 20.00 25.13 12.20
C GLU A 40 21.39 24.52 12.06
N SER A 41 22.20 25.02 11.15
CA SER A 41 23.55 24.51 10.91
C SER A 41 24.47 25.67 10.48
N PRO A 42 24.65 26.68 11.34
CA PRO A 42 25.46 27.84 11.03
C PRO A 42 26.91 27.43 10.82
N GLY A 43 27.60 28.12 9.92
CA GLY A 43 28.98 27.79 9.60
C GLY A 43 29.73 28.85 8.83
N LEU A 44 29.09 29.97 8.48
CA LEU A 44 29.69 31.00 7.65
C LEU A 44 30.92 31.66 8.31
N HIS A 45 30.92 31.80 9.65
CA HIS A 45 32.05 32.37 10.39
C HIS A 45 33.34 31.57 10.20
N THR A 46 33.24 30.25 10.03
CA THR A 46 34.41 29.35 9.94
C THR A 46 35.31 29.61 8.72
N TYR A 47 34.84 30.37 7.72
CA TYR A 47 35.64 30.78 6.56
C TYR A 47 36.55 31.98 6.84
N PHE A 48 36.36 32.69 7.95
CA PHE A 48 37.00 33.98 8.20
C PHE A 48 37.88 33.99 9.45
N HIS A 49 38.63 35.06 9.59
CA HIS A 49 39.57 35.32 10.68
C HIS A 49 39.19 36.59 11.45
N PRO A 50 39.57 36.72 12.73
CA PRO A 50 39.43 37.97 13.48
C PRO A 50 40.21 39.13 12.83
N SER A 51 39.67 40.35 12.87
CA SER A 51 40.22 41.51 12.13
C SER A 51 41.43 42.21 12.77
N GLU A 52 41.75 42.00 14.05
CA GLU A 52 43.05 42.30 14.71
C GLU A 52 42.98 41.92 16.22
N GLY A 53 44.10 41.59 16.87
CA GLY A 53 44.18 41.39 18.34
C GLY A 53 44.16 39.94 18.88
N SER A 54 44.04 38.93 18.02
CA SER A 54 44.11 37.51 18.43
C SER A 54 45.46 36.88 18.03
N PRO A 55 46.18 36.20 18.95
CA PRO A 55 47.57 35.74 18.75
C PRO A 55 47.73 34.53 17.80
N SER A 56 46.77 34.25 16.94
CA SER A 56 46.80 33.09 16.04
C SER A 56 46.17 33.43 14.70
N ASN A 57 46.84 33.04 13.61
CA ASN A 57 46.29 33.02 12.24
C ASN A 57 45.21 31.92 12.09
N ARG A 58 44.41 31.70 13.14
CA ARG A 58 43.36 30.69 13.19
C ARG A 58 42.06 31.26 12.63
N ARG A 59 41.26 30.39 12.03
CA ARG A 59 39.88 30.71 11.64
C ARG A 59 39.00 30.90 12.88
N LEU A 60 37.94 31.67 12.72
CA LEU A 60 36.89 31.78 13.73
C LEU A 60 36.24 30.41 13.94
N SER A 61 35.84 30.13 15.17
CA SER A 61 35.09 28.93 15.54
C SER A 61 33.88 29.29 16.38
N ASP A 62 33.03 28.31 16.67
CA ASP A 62 31.82 28.52 17.48
C ASP A 62 32.14 29.13 18.86
N GLN A 63 33.33 28.82 19.39
CA GLN A 63 33.79 29.36 20.67
C GLN A 63 33.96 30.88 20.66
N ASP A 64 34.27 31.48 19.51
CA ASP A 64 34.37 32.94 19.36
C ASP A 64 33.00 33.64 19.44
N PHE A 65 31.92 32.88 19.22
CA PHE A 65 30.54 33.35 19.26
C PHE A 65 29.75 32.80 20.45
N PHE A 66 30.40 32.17 21.43
CA PHE A 66 29.73 31.55 22.58
C PHE A 66 28.82 32.55 23.34
N ASP A 67 29.34 33.74 23.63
CA ASP A 67 28.60 34.81 24.33
C ASP A 67 28.12 35.94 23.41
N GLN A 68 28.41 35.86 22.11
CA GLN A 68 28.13 36.94 21.14
C GLN A 68 26.67 36.87 20.68
N PRO A 69 25.82 37.88 20.98
CA PRO A 69 24.45 37.90 20.48
C PRO A 69 24.40 38.08 18.97
N GLY A 70 23.41 37.46 18.34
CA GLY A 70 23.21 37.54 16.91
C GLY A 70 21.73 37.60 16.52
N LEU A 71 21.45 37.16 15.30
CA LEU A 71 20.12 37.24 14.71
C LEU A 71 19.04 36.57 15.56
N ILE A 72 19.19 35.30 15.94
CA ILE A 72 18.14 34.59 16.68
C ILE A 72 17.88 35.21 18.06
N ASP A 73 18.91 35.79 18.70
CA ASP A 73 18.77 36.49 19.97
C ASP A 73 17.96 37.78 19.80
N VAL A 74 18.20 38.53 18.73
CA VAL A 74 17.42 39.73 18.35
C VAL A 74 15.96 39.37 18.09
N LEU A 75 15.71 38.31 17.33
CA LEU A 75 14.35 37.87 17.01
C LEU A 75 13.60 37.39 18.25
N THR A 76 14.27 36.63 19.11
CA THR A 76 13.70 36.10 20.36
C THR A 76 13.38 37.22 21.33
N ALA A 77 14.28 38.20 21.51
CA ALA A 77 14.04 39.35 22.38
C ALA A 77 12.84 40.18 21.90
N HIS A 78 12.71 40.41 20.59
CA HIS A 78 11.55 41.12 20.04
C HIS A 78 10.24 40.35 20.25
N TRP A 79 10.27 39.02 20.09
CA TRP A 79 9.12 38.15 20.34
C TRP A 79 8.67 38.18 21.81
N GLU A 80 9.61 38.26 22.76
CA GLU A 80 9.32 38.26 24.19
C GLU A 80 8.85 39.62 24.73
N ASP A 81 9.49 40.72 24.30
CA ASP A 81 9.32 42.03 24.95
C ASP A 81 8.42 43.02 24.19
N GLY A 82 8.10 42.75 22.91
CA GLY A 82 7.16 43.52 22.10
C GLY A 82 7.46 45.02 21.91
N ASN A 83 8.65 45.47 22.28
CA ASN A 83 9.06 46.88 22.28
C ASN A 83 10.06 47.20 21.16
N SER A 84 10.18 48.51 20.88
CA SER A 84 11.00 49.19 19.86
C SER A 84 12.16 48.41 19.22
N PRO A 85 12.39 48.61 17.91
CA PRO A 85 13.36 47.80 17.16
C PRO A 85 14.78 47.89 17.76
N PRO A 86 15.47 46.75 17.93
CA PRO A 86 16.77 46.70 18.60
C PRO A 86 17.87 47.36 17.77
N ASN A 87 18.90 47.89 18.44
CA ASN A 87 20.08 48.37 17.74
C ASN A 87 20.99 47.17 17.36
N ILE A 88 20.95 46.77 16.09
CA ILE A 88 21.66 45.58 15.59
C ILE A 88 23.08 45.87 15.09
N LEU A 89 23.42 47.12 14.78
CA LEU A 89 24.72 47.47 14.18
C LEU A 89 25.91 47.12 15.09
N PRO A 90 25.84 47.33 16.43
CA PRO A 90 26.90 46.92 17.35
C PRO A 90 27.12 45.41 17.45
N LEU A 91 26.19 44.59 16.95
CA LEU A 91 26.32 43.13 16.95
C LEU A 91 27.14 42.61 15.77
N LEU A 92 27.43 43.46 14.79
CA LEU A 92 28.22 43.11 13.61
C LEU A 92 29.68 42.91 13.99
N VAL A 93 30.22 41.74 13.64
CA VAL A 93 31.63 41.39 13.90
C VAL A 93 32.44 41.70 12.64
N THR A 94 33.49 42.52 12.77
CA THR A 94 34.40 42.77 11.65
C THR A 94 35.33 41.58 11.46
N VAL A 95 35.34 41.02 10.25
CA VAL A 95 36.09 39.81 9.91
C VAL A 95 37.07 40.07 8.76
N ASP A 96 38.09 39.23 8.67
CA ASP A 96 39.18 39.35 7.70
C ASP A 96 39.52 37.98 7.09
N HIS A 97 40.36 37.94 6.06
CA HIS A 97 40.86 36.72 5.46
C HIS A 97 42.24 36.95 4.81
N PRO A 98 43.19 35.99 4.87
CA PRO A 98 44.52 36.13 4.26
C PRO A 98 44.53 36.48 2.76
N ASN A 99 43.48 36.12 2.02
CA ASN A 99 43.33 36.46 0.60
C ASN A 99 42.76 37.87 0.34
N LEU A 100 42.55 38.68 1.39
CA LEU A 100 42.28 40.10 1.22
C LEU A 100 43.58 40.81 0.83
N LEU A 101 43.66 41.28 -0.41
CA LEU A 101 44.85 41.88 -1.01
C LEU A 101 45.16 43.26 -0.40
N ASP A 102 44.13 44.00 -0.01
CA ASP A 102 44.25 45.30 0.63
C ASP A 102 43.12 45.48 1.65
N LYS A 103 43.47 45.29 2.93
CA LYS A 103 42.55 45.37 4.07
C LYS A 103 41.93 46.77 4.26
N ASN A 104 42.47 47.79 3.60
CA ASN A 104 41.98 49.17 3.71
C ASN A 104 41.03 49.56 2.57
N LYS A 105 40.88 48.74 1.53
CA LYS A 105 40.04 49.08 0.37
C LYS A 105 38.57 48.70 0.53
N GLY A 106 38.30 47.54 1.12
CA GLY A 106 36.94 47.05 1.36
C GLY A 106 36.85 46.41 2.74
N ARG A 107 35.64 46.35 3.29
CA ARG A 107 35.41 45.85 4.65
C ARG A 107 34.38 44.73 4.64
N MET A 108 34.63 43.70 5.44
CA MET A 108 33.70 42.60 5.65
C MET A 108 33.23 42.59 7.10
N ARG A 109 31.91 42.54 7.29
CA ARG A 109 31.28 42.39 8.60
C ARG A 109 30.33 41.20 8.56
N LEU A 110 30.31 40.42 9.63
CA LEU A 110 29.42 39.28 9.80
C LEU A 110 28.36 39.64 10.84
N PHE A 111 27.08 39.46 10.50
CA PHE A 111 26.01 39.40 11.48
C PHE A 111 25.88 37.93 11.91
N PRO A 112 26.33 37.57 13.13
CA PRO A 112 26.29 36.17 13.56
C PRO A 112 24.86 35.64 13.69
N PRO A 113 24.68 34.33 13.55
CA PRO A 113 23.37 33.69 13.67
C PRO A 113 22.80 33.80 15.09
N GLY A 114 23.67 33.84 16.10
CA GLY A 114 23.32 33.95 17.52
C GLY A 114 24.47 33.59 18.44
N ARG A 115 24.20 33.57 19.75
CA ARG A 115 25.09 32.97 20.75
C ARG A 115 25.24 31.48 20.48
N LEU A 116 26.43 30.99 20.12
CA LEU A 116 26.68 29.57 19.86
C LEU A 116 27.02 28.80 21.15
N ASP A 117 26.16 28.95 22.16
CA ASP A 117 26.24 28.28 23.47
C ASP A 117 25.44 26.96 23.49
N ALA A 118 25.42 26.28 24.65
CA ALA A 118 24.65 25.05 24.84
C ALA A 118 23.12 25.22 24.68
N GLY A 119 22.60 26.46 24.70
CA GLY A 119 21.19 26.80 24.53
C GLY A 119 20.81 27.16 23.09
N TYR A 120 21.76 27.29 22.16
CA TYR A 120 21.53 27.74 20.79
C TYR A 120 20.49 26.89 20.06
N ALA A 121 20.68 25.57 20.05
CA ALA A 121 19.76 24.64 19.39
C ALA A 121 18.31 24.79 19.90
N ARG A 122 18.14 25.02 21.22
CA ARG A 122 16.83 25.25 21.83
C ARG A 122 16.21 26.58 21.39
N ARG A 123 16.98 27.66 21.32
CA ARG A 123 16.50 28.98 20.84
C ARG A 123 15.99 28.87 19.41
N VAL A 124 16.76 28.23 18.53
CA VAL A 124 16.39 28.03 17.12
C VAL A 124 15.14 27.15 16.99
N SER A 125 15.09 26.02 17.69
CA SER A 125 13.95 25.09 17.58
C SER A 125 12.66 25.64 18.21
N ALA A 126 12.77 26.47 19.25
CA ALA A 126 11.61 26.99 19.98
C ALA A 126 11.01 28.28 19.38
N PHE A 127 11.73 28.95 18.46
CA PHE A 127 11.29 30.24 17.93
C PHE A 127 10.07 30.08 16.99
N PRO A 128 8.92 30.69 17.32
CA PRO A 128 7.66 30.43 16.61
C PRO A 128 7.48 31.35 15.40
N TRP A 129 8.17 31.04 14.29
CA TRP A 129 8.20 31.90 13.09
C TRP A 129 6.84 32.36 12.54
N GLU A 130 5.85 31.46 12.49
CA GLU A 130 4.51 31.79 11.98
C GLU A 130 3.81 32.83 12.86
N ARG A 131 3.83 32.61 14.18
CA ARG A 131 3.24 33.54 15.16
C ARG A 131 4.02 34.83 15.26
N PHE A 132 5.34 34.78 15.15
CA PHE A 132 6.18 35.97 15.10
C PHE A 132 5.77 36.92 13.96
N TYR A 133 5.49 36.38 12.77
CA TYR A 133 5.00 37.17 11.64
C TYR A 133 3.56 37.66 11.84
N ALA A 134 2.67 36.83 12.40
CA ALA A 134 1.26 37.15 12.57
C ALA A 134 0.97 38.11 13.74
N GLU A 135 1.64 37.93 14.87
CA GLU A 135 1.29 38.52 16.16
C GLU A 135 2.30 39.59 16.63
N ALA A 136 3.59 39.47 16.26
CA ALA A 136 4.67 40.33 16.78
C ALA A 136 5.24 41.30 15.74
N HIS A 137 4.48 41.61 14.69
CA HIS A 137 4.90 42.47 13.57
C HIS A 137 6.22 42.02 12.91
N GLY A 138 6.45 40.70 12.81
CA GLY A 138 7.70 40.13 12.33
C GLY A 138 8.13 40.64 10.95
N TYR A 139 7.18 40.89 10.04
CA TYR A 139 7.47 41.50 8.74
C TYR A 139 8.16 42.87 8.89
N ALA A 140 7.65 43.74 9.77
CA ALA A 140 8.19 45.07 10.00
C ALA A 140 9.58 45.03 10.65
N LEU A 141 9.81 44.10 11.59
CA LEU A 141 11.14 43.92 12.19
C LEU A 141 12.17 43.47 11.14
N MET A 142 11.81 42.51 10.28
CA MET A 142 12.71 42.05 9.23
C MET A 142 13.01 43.15 8.20
N GLU A 143 12.05 44.02 7.88
CA GLU A 143 12.30 45.22 7.06
C GLU A 143 13.19 46.25 7.77
N TYR A 144 13.02 46.44 9.08
CA TYR A 144 13.90 47.29 9.87
C TYR A 144 15.34 46.75 9.87
N ILE A 145 15.53 45.44 10.08
CA ILE A 145 16.86 44.80 10.00
C ILE A 145 17.45 45.02 8.61
N ARG A 146 16.66 44.77 7.56
CA ARG A 146 17.04 44.99 6.16
C ARG A 146 17.57 46.40 5.92
N GLN A 147 16.79 47.41 6.33
CA GLN A 147 17.12 48.82 6.12
C GLN A 147 18.33 49.24 6.95
N THR A 148 18.40 48.82 8.21
CA THR A 148 19.49 49.14 9.13
C THR A 148 20.83 48.59 8.64
N LEU A 149 20.87 47.34 8.17
CA LEU A 149 22.10 46.76 7.58
C LEU A 149 22.53 47.50 6.31
N LEU A 150 21.58 47.96 5.50
CA LEU A 150 21.88 48.68 4.27
C LEU A 150 22.38 50.10 4.52
N GLU A 151 21.75 50.84 5.44
CA GLU A 151 22.02 52.26 5.67
C GLU A 151 23.21 52.49 6.61
N GLY A 152 23.34 51.66 7.64
CA GLY A 152 24.36 51.83 8.67
C GLY A 152 24.14 53.07 9.55
N ASP A 153 25.17 53.44 10.31
CA ASP A 153 25.22 54.65 11.12
C ASP A 153 26.61 55.30 11.04
N GLY A 154 26.89 56.28 11.90
CA GLY A 154 28.17 57.01 11.91
C GLY A 154 29.39 56.13 12.20
N ASP A 155 29.23 55.08 13.01
CA ASP A 155 30.30 54.16 13.42
C ASP A 155 30.36 52.91 12.52
N HIS A 156 29.22 52.54 11.91
CA HIS A 156 29.05 51.39 11.05
C HIS A 156 28.66 51.86 9.65
N PRO A 157 29.60 52.06 8.73
CA PRO A 157 29.32 52.64 7.42
C PRO A 157 28.31 51.81 6.64
N ARG A 158 27.59 52.48 5.74
CA ARG A 158 26.65 51.90 4.78
C ARG A 158 27.22 50.65 4.09
N ALA A 159 26.41 49.61 3.94
CA ALA A 159 26.77 48.43 3.15
C ALA A 159 26.47 48.65 1.66
N ASP A 160 27.45 48.34 0.81
CA ASP A 160 27.24 48.28 -0.64
C ASP A 160 26.40 47.04 -0.98
N LEU A 161 26.77 45.89 -0.39
CA LEU A 161 25.99 44.66 -0.45
C LEU A 161 25.83 43.99 0.92
N VAL A 162 24.65 43.41 1.12
CA VAL A 162 24.35 42.46 2.19
C VAL A 162 24.18 41.09 1.53
N LEU A 163 24.97 40.10 1.95
CA LEU A 163 24.94 38.74 1.44
C LEU A 163 24.30 37.83 2.48
N ILE A 164 23.25 37.10 2.10
CA ILE A 164 22.50 36.24 2.99
C ILE A 164 22.75 34.77 2.63
N ASP A 165 23.21 33.98 3.61
CA ASP A 165 23.23 32.51 3.51
C ASP A 165 21.89 31.99 4.00
N SER A 166 21.00 31.54 3.11
CA SER A 166 19.68 31.03 3.51
C SER A 166 19.76 29.66 4.16
N ARG A 167 18.65 29.12 4.66
CA ARG A 167 18.54 27.68 4.96
C ARG A 167 18.20 26.87 3.70
N THR A 168 18.49 25.56 3.71
CA THR A 168 18.09 24.64 2.63
C THR A 168 16.67 24.10 2.81
N GLY A 169 15.96 23.83 1.72
CA GLY A 169 14.67 23.12 1.74
C GLY A 169 13.45 23.99 1.43
N LEU A 170 12.26 23.38 1.48
CA LEU A 170 10.96 24.04 1.23
C LEU A 170 10.46 24.82 2.44
N THR A 171 10.94 24.46 3.63
CA THR A 171 10.55 24.99 4.92
C THR A 171 11.38 26.22 5.30
N ASP A 172 11.91 26.96 4.33
CA ASP A 172 12.63 28.21 4.59
C ASP A 172 11.62 29.25 5.08
N ILE A 173 11.28 29.09 6.36
CA ILE A 173 10.75 30.07 7.30
C ILE A 173 10.18 31.25 6.52
N GLY A 174 8.93 31.06 6.07
CA GLY A 174 8.09 32.09 5.48
C GLY A 174 8.61 32.87 4.27
N SER A 175 9.23 32.27 3.24
CA SER A 175 9.63 33.01 2.01
C SER A 175 10.49 34.27 2.28
N ILE A 176 11.13 34.36 3.45
CA ILE A 176 11.82 35.55 3.91
C ILE A 176 13.08 35.76 3.08
N CYS A 177 13.92 34.73 3.04
CA CYS A 177 15.18 34.71 2.31
C CYS A 177 14.99 34.59 0.79
N THR A 178 13.83 34.07 0.34
CA THR A 178 13.55 33.83 -1.08
C THR A 178 12.60 34.85 -1.72
N GLY A 179 11.97 35.73 -0.94
CA GLY A 179 10.98 36.70 -1.43
C GLY A 179 11.03 38.07 -0.74
N GLN A 180 11.01 38.13 0.59
CA GLN A 180 10.93 39.40 1.32
C GLN A 180 12.25 40.20 1.27
N LEU A 181 13.35 39.61 1.73
CA LEU A 181 14.62 40.29 1.94
C LEU A 181 15.40 40.62 0.65
N PRO A 182 15.55 39.70 -0.33
CA PRO A 182 16.48 39.92 -1.43
C PRO A 182 15.96 40.87 -2.50
N GLU A 183 16.88 41.64 -3.09
CA GLU A 183 16.70 42.19 -4.44
C GLU A 183 17.22 41.23 -5.52
N VAL A 184 18.18 40.37 -5.20
CA VAL A 184 18.72 39.31 -6.06
C VAL A 184 18.70 37.98 -5.33
N LEU A 185 18.12 36.95 -5.96
CA LEU A 185 18.11 35.58 -5.44
C LEU A 185 18.99 34.68 -6.31
N VAL A 186 20.00 34.05 -5.71
CA VAL A 186 20.89 33.09 -6.35
C VAL A 186 20.49 31.69 -5.90
N VAL A 187 19.89 30.91 -6.80
CA VAL A 187 19.44 29.54 -6.56
C VAL A 187 20.51 28.58 -7.06
N LEU A 188 21.26 27.98 -6.12
CA LEU A 188 22.25 26.95 -6.42
C LEU A 188 21.59 25.57 -6.49
N PHE A 189 22.02 24.77 -7.46
CA PHE A 189 21.60 23.38 -7.59
C PHE A 189 22.69 22.52 -8.21
N ALA A 190 22.71 21.24 -7.83
CA ALA A 190 23.57 20.25 -8.49
C ALA A 190 22.88 19.66 -9.73
N LEU A 191 23.67 19.20 -10.70
CA LEU A 191 23.19 18.61 -11.97
C LEU A 191 22.71 17.17 -11.80
N HIS A 192 21.63 17.01 -11.05
CA HIS A 192 20.83 15.79 -10.98
C HIS A 192 19.35 16.18 -10.94
N VAL A 193 18.46 15.24 -11.29
CA VAL A 193 17.02 15.50 -11.44
C VAL A 193 16.42 16.21 -10.22
N GLN A 194 16.70 15.71 -9.01
CA GLN A 194 16.16 16.30 -7.78
C GLN A 194 16.67 17.74 -7.51
N GLY A 195 17.91 18.06 -7.89
CA GLY A 195 18.47 19.40 -7.70
C GLY A 195 17.80 20.41 -8.62
N ILE A 196 17.64 20.03 -9.88
CA ILE A 196 17.00 20.86 -10.92
C ILE A 196 15.51 21.04 -10.64
N GLU A 197 14.78 19.98 -10.29
CA GLU A 197 13.36 20.09 -9.97
C GLU A 197 13.13 20.90 -8.67
N GLY A 198 14.00 20.78 -7.68
CA GLY A 198 13.99 21.62 -6.49
C GLY A 198 14.21 23.11 -6.82
N ALA A 199 15.17 23.43 -7.68
CA ALA A 199 15.39 24.78 -8.17
C ALA A 199 14.17 25.32 -8.94
N LYS A 200 13.55 24.49 -9.78
CA LYS A 200 12.34 24.84 -10.54
C LYS A 200 11.16 25.18 -9.64
N GLN A 201 10.96 24.42 -8.56
CA GLN A 201 9.86 24.67 -7.61
C GLN A 201 9.99 26.06 -6.98
N ILE A 202 11.17 26.41 -6.46
CA ILE A 202 11.40 27.73 -5.89
C ILE A 202 11.37 28.83 -6.93
N ALA A 203 12.03 28.65 -8.08
CA ALA A 203 12.04 29.67 -9.12
C ALA A 203 10.63 29.96 -9.64
N LYS A 204 9.76 28.95 -9.76
CA LYS A 204 8.35 29.11 -10.11
C LYS A 204 7.55 29.81 -9.03
N ALA A 205 7.74 29.48 -7.75
CA ALA A 205 7.06 30.15 -6.63
C ALA A 205 7.41 31.64 -6.59
N VAL A 206 8.71 31.95 -6.73
CA VAL A 206 9.23 33.32 -6.80
C VAL A 206 8.71 34.06 -8.03
N TYR A 207 8.67 33.41 -9.20
CA TYR A 207 8.12 33.98 -10.42
C TYR A 207 6.65 34.40 -10.24
N LEU A 208 5.83 33.54 -9.63
CA LEU A 208 4.43 33.87 -9.34
C LEU A 208 4.29 35.01 -8.32
N TYR A 209 5.12 35.00 -7.26
CA TYR A 209 5.16 36.06 -6.27
C TYR A 209 5.47 37.43 -6.91
N ARG A 210 6.49 37.49 -7.76
CA ARG A 210 6.88 38.71 -8.48
C ARG A 210 5.78 39.17 -9.44
N ARG A 211 5.18 38.25 -10.18
CA ARG A 211 4.09 38.57 -11.12
C ARG A 211 2.89 39.23 -10.41
N ASN A 212 2.57 38.79 -9.20
CA ASN A 212 1.47 39.37 -8.42
C ASN A 212 1.78 40.79 -7.90
N GLN A 213 3.06 41.15 -7.73
CA GLN A 213 3.48 42.48 -7.31
C GLN A 213 3.76 43.44 -8.48
N GLY A 214 3.84 42.94 -9.71
CA GLY A 214 4.11 43.74 -10.90
C GLY A 214 5.42 44.52 -10.80
N ASP A 215 5.42 45.77 -11.26
CA ASP A 215 6.60 46.66 -11.24
C ASP A 215 7.06 47.05 -9.82
N GLN A 216 6.26 46.76 -8.79
CA GLN A 216 6.61 47.03 -7.39
C GLN A 216 7.39 45.89 -6.72
N ALA A 217 7.59 44.76 -7.41
CA ALA A 217 8.36 43.64 -6.86
C ALA A 217 9.81 44.05 -6.53
N ARG A 218 10.19 43.93 -5.25
CA ARG A 218 11.57 44.21 -4.78
C ARG A 218 12.58 43.23 -5.36
N LEU A 219 12.23 41.95 -5.40
CA LEU A 219 13.07 40.90 -5.98
C LEU A 219 13.10 41.06 -7.51
N ARG A 220 14.22 41.56 -8.02
CA ARG A 220 14.40 41.93 -9.43
C ARG A 220 15.01 40.80 -10.24
N ASN A 221 16.02 40.13 -9.69
CA ASN A 221 16.79 39.14 -10.43
C ASN A 221 16.75 37.80 -9.70
N VAL A 222 16.54 36.74 -10.47
CA VAL A 222 16.65 35.35 -10.00
C VAL A 222 17.71 34.70 -10.87
N VAL A 223 18.84 34.31 -10.28
CA VAL A 223 19.95 33.66 -10.94
C VAL A 223 19.91 32.18 -10.60
N LEU A 224 19.91 31.32 -11.61
CA LEU A 224 19.89 29.86 -11.45
C LEU A 224 21.30 29.36 -11.77
N LEU A 225 22.01 28.88 -10.75
CA LEU A 225 23.43 28.57 -10.84
C LEU A 225 23.71 27.08 -10.59
N PRO A 226 24.06 26.31 -11.64
CA PRO A 226 24.60 24.97 -11.48
C PRO A 226 25.90 25.02 -10.66
N SER A 227 25.98 24.19 -9.63
CA SER A 227 27.13 24.14 -8.72
C SER A 227 27.64 22.73 -8.47
N ARG A 228 28.93 22.65 -8.14
CA ARG A 228 29.71 21.41 -7.99
C ARG A 228 29.58 20.51 -9.22
N VAL A 229 29.65 21.13 -10.40
CA VAL A 229 29.58 20.41 -11.68
C VAL A 229 30.85 19.60 -11.84
N GLU A 230 30.72 18.28 -11.91
CA GLU A 230 31.85 17.43 -12.24
C GLU A 230 32.14 17.60 -13.75
N GLU A 231 33.39 17.97 -14.07
CA GLU A 231 33.81 18.33 -15.43
C GLU A 231 34.63 17.26 -16.17
N ASP A 232 35.25 16.31 -15.45
CA ASP A 232 36.27 15.41 -15.98
C ASP A 232 35.80 13.94 -16.11
N GLY A 233 34.67 13.59 -15.51
CA GLY A 233 34.06 12.27 -15.46
C GLY A 233 33.14 11.99 -16.65
N SER A 234 31.82 12.01 -16.43
CA SER A 234 30.82 11.63 -17.44
C SER A 234 30.29 12.85 -18.21
N ILE A 235 31.09 13.37 -19.14
CA ILE A 235 30.76 14.53 -19.99
C ILE A 235 29.36 14.42 -20.63
N GLU A 236 29.02 13.26 -21.19
CA GLU A 236 27.71 13.03 -21.83
C GLU A 236 26.55 13.21 -20.85
N LYS A 237 26.63 12.59 -19.67
CA LYS A 237 25.60 12.70 -18.62
C LYS A 237 25.49 14.13 -18.08
N ARG A 238 26.62 14.81 -17.92
CA ARG A 238 26.67 16.21 -17.52
C ARG A 238 25.92 17.08 -18.54
N ASP A 239 26.22 16.91 -19.83
CA ASP A 239 25.60 17.67 -20.91
C ASP A 239 24.10 17.35 -21.05
N ASP A 240 23.69 16.10 -20.83
CA ASP A 240 22.27 15.73 -20.73
C ASP A 240 21.58 16.47 -19.59
N MET A 241 22.20 16.53 -18.42
CA MET A 241 21.61 17.21 -17.26
C MET A 241 21.58 18.74 -17.42
N ILE A 242 22.51 19.32 -18.18
CA ILE A 242 22.46 20.74 -18.56
C ILE A 242 21.27 20.99 -19.49
N ARG A 243 21.11 20.18 -20.55
CA ARG A 243 19.93 20.26 -21.44
C ARG A 243 18.63 20.10 -20.67
N TYR A 244 18.61 19.20 -19.69
CA TYR A 244 17.47 19.02 -18.80
C TYR A 244 17.19 20.26 -17.94
N ALA A 245 18.23 20.90 -17.39
CA ALA A 245 18.10 22.16 -16.66
C ALA A 245 17.58 23.29 -17.55
N GLU A 246 18.17 23.47 -18.73
CA GLU A 246 17.75 24.47 -19.73
C GLU A 246 16.28 24.31 -20.10
N THR A 247 15.84 23.07 -20.32
CA THR A 247 14.44 22.77 -20.64
C THR A 247 13.49 23.06 -19.48
N ASN A 248 13.87 22.72 -18.25
CA ASN A 248 12.97 22.79 -17.09
C ASN A 248 12.95 24.14 -16.38
N LEU A 249 14.01 24.94 -16.51
CA LEU A 249 14.18 26.21 -15.82
C LEU A 249 13.97 27.42 -16.74
N VAL A 250 13.72 27.19 -18.03
CA VAL A 250 13.47 28.25 -19.02
C VAL A 250 12.41 29.24 -18.54
N GLY A 251 12.74 30.54 -18.60
CA GLY A 251 11.82 31.63 -18.28
C GLY A 251 11.52 31.83 -16.80
N LEU A 252 12.11 31.04 -15.89
CA LEU A 252 11.92 31.20 -14.44
C LEU A 252 13.00 32.07 -13.78
N GLY A 253 14.11 32.29 -14.48
CA GLY A 253 15.24 33.10 -14.02
C GLY A 253 16.35 33.11 -15.07
N ASP A 254 17.46 33.75 -14.72
CA ASP A 254 18.68 33.80 -15.52
C ASP A 254 19.54 32.56 -15.23
N LEU A 255 19.45 31.56 -16.11
CA LEU A 255 20.16 30.29 -15.98
C LEU A 255 21.60 30.44 -16.51
N ILE A 256 22.57 30.14 -15.65
CA ILE A 256 23.99 30.13 -16.01
C ILE A 256 24.37 28.71 -16.45
N SER A 257 24.15 28.37 -17.72
CA SER A 257 24.49 27.04 -18.27
C SER A 257 25.86 26.95 -18.95
N ASP A 258 26.49 28.09 -19.24
CA ASP A 258 27.79 28.17 -19.91
C ASP A 258 28.89 27.45 -19.11
N LEU A 259 29.73 26.70 -19.83
CA LEU A 259 30.81 25.87 -19.26
C LEU A 259 31.75 26.67 -18.36
N ASP A 260 32.06 27.90 -18.76
CA ASP A 260 32.99 28.74 -18.00
C ASP A 260 32.31 29.43 -16.80
N ASP A 261 30.99 29.66 -16.82
CA ASP A 261 30.34 30.45 -15.77
C ASP A 261 29.66 29.61 -14.67
N ARG A 262 29.43 28.32 -14.93
CA ARG A 262 28.98 27.38 -13.90
C ARG A 262 30.09 27.04 -12.92
N LEU A 263 29.73 26.56 -11.72
CA LEU A 263 30.72 26.28 -10.68
C LEU A 263 31.20 24.82 -10.76
N PRO A 264 32.45 24.55 -11.17
CA PRO A 264 32.95 23.19 -11.24
C PRO A 264 33.24 22.62 -9.85
N TYR A 265 33.19 21.30 -9.71
CA TYR A 265 33.68 20.61 -8.52
C TYR A 265 35.21 20.60 -8.53
N ASP A 266 35.83 21.05 -7.43
CA ASP A 266 37.28 20.97 -7.23
C ASP A 266 37.60 20.10 -6.00
N PRO A 267 38.13 18.88 -6.18
CA PRO A 267 38.39 17.97 -5.08
C PRO A 267 39.52 18.44 -4.14
N ARG A 268 40.38 19.38 -4.58
CA ARG A 268 41.52 19.84 -3.78
C ARG A 268 41.12 20.64 -2.54
N ILE A 269 39.93 21.24 -2.57
CA ILE A 269 39.39 22.08 -1.49
C ILE A 269 38.21 21.42 -0.78
N ALA A 270 38.01 20.10 -0.98
CA ALA A 270 36.87 19.39 -0.42
C ALA A 270 36.98 19.11 1.10
N TYR A 271 38.16 19.28 1.69
CA TYR A 271 38.46 18.88 3.07
C TYR A 271 38.56 20.05 4.05
N GLU A 272 38.49 21.29 3.58
CA GLU A 272 38.65 22.48 4.42
C GLU A 272 37.80 23.65 3.87
N GLU A 273 37.29 24.50 4.76
CA GLU A 273 36.58 25.74 4.45
C GLU A 273 37.56 26.77 3.86
N THR A 274 37.84 26.62 2.58
CA THR A 274 38.88 27.37 1.85
C THR A 274 38.27 28.44 0.96
N ILE A 275 38.78 29.67 1.07
CA ILE A 275 38.58 30.73 0.09
C ILE A 275 39.64 30.60 -1.02
N VAL A 276 39.19 30.47 -2.25
CA VAL A 276 40.04 30.33 -3.45
C VAL A 276 40.13 31.62 -4.27
N VAL A 277 39.20 32.54 -4.08
CA VAL A 277 39.25 33.89 -4.65
C VAL A 277 40.38 34.69 -3.99
N GLY A 278 41.15 35.43 -4.81
CA GLY A 278 42.31 36.20 -4.35
C GLY A 278 43.52 35.37 -3.90
N SER A 279 43.46 34.03 -3.98
CA SER A 279 44.60 33.16 -3.63
C SER A 279 45.71 33.24 -4.67
N GLN A 280 46.94 33.52 -4.23
CA GLN A 280 48.12 33.49 -5.11
C GLN A 280 48.66 32.08 -5.35
N THR A 281 48.28 31.10 -4.53
CA THR A 281 48.84 29.74 -4.54
C THR A 281 47.93 28.71 -5.22
N LEU A 282 46.63 29.01 -5.39
CA LEU A 282 45.61 28.08 -5.92
C LEU A 282 44.67 28.75 -6.95
N PRO A 283 45.16 29.20 -8.12
CA PRO A 283 44.27 29.58 -9.22
C PRO A 283 43.64 28.31 -9.80
N THR A 284 42.38 28.04 -9.44
CA THR A 284 41.61 26.89 -9.91
C THR A 284 40.53 27.32 -10.92
N LYS A 285 40.01 26.38 -11.73
CA LYS A 285 38.84 26.64 -12.59
C LYS A 285 37.66 27.20 -11.77
N LEU A 286 37.50 26.71 -10.54
CA LEU A 286 36.49 27.19 -9.59
C LEU A 286 36.74 28.63 -9.13
N SER A 287 37.99 29.01 -8.82
CA SER A 287 38.33 30.40 -8.49
C SER A 287 37.99 31.36 -9.64
N GLN A 288 38.29 30.97 -10.88
CA GLN A 288 37.91 31.76 -12.06
C GLN A 288 36.40 31.86 -12.27
N ALA A 289 35.66 30.77 -12.05
CA ALA A 289 34.19 30.78 -12.12
C ALA A 289 33.58 31.68 -11.03
N TYR A 290 34.14 31.68 -9.81
CA TYR A 290 33.74 32.62 -8.76
C TYR A 290 34.02 34.08 -9.16
N GLU A 291 35.20 34.39 -9.72
CA GLU A 291 35.51 35.75 -10.18
C GLU A 291 34.56 36.24 -11.28
N ARG A 292 34.22 35.39 -12.26
CA ARG A 292 33.22 35.70 -13.30
C ARG A 292 31.83 35.91 -12.71
N PHE A 293 31.43 35.06 -11.76
CA PHE A 293 30.16 35.24 -11.06
C PHE A 293 30.11 36.56 -10.27
N ILE A 294 31.21 36.96 -9.64
CA ILE A 294 31.33 38.25 -8.94
C ILE A 294 31.18 39.41 -9.92
N GLU A 295 31.82 39.35 -11.09
CA GLU A 295 31.68 40.35 -12.15
C GLU A 295 30.24 40.48 -12.62
N ARG A 296 29.58 39.35 -12.90
CA ARG A 296 28.15 39.31 -13.26
C ARG A 296 27.28 39.92 -12.17
N LEU A 297 27.58 39.64 -10.90
CA LEU A 297 26.86 40.24 -9.78
C LEU A 297 27.07 41.76 -9.75
N ILE A 298 28.28 42.27 -9.98
CA ILE A 298 28.55 43.73 -10.05
C ILE A 298 27.75 44.39 -11.18
N GLU A 299 27.67 43.74 -12.34
CA GLU A 299 26.91 44.22 -13.50
C GLU A 299 25.41 44.25 -13.23
N MET A 300 24.85 43.16 -12.71
CA MET A 300 23.43 43.04 -12.36
C MET A 300 22.98 44.07 -11.32
N THR A 301 23.92 44.52 -10.50
CA THR A 301 23.66 45.43 -9.37
C THR A 301 23.94 46.89 -9.72
N ALA A 302 24.30 47.16 -10.99
CA ALA A 302 24.67 48.48 -11.52
C ALA A 302 25.82 49.17 -10.77
N LEU A 303 26.64 48.42 -10.03
CA LEU A 303 27.79 48.94 -9.28
C LEU A 303 28.95 49.36 -10.20
N GLY A 304 28.98 48.88 -11.46
CA GLY A 304 30.00 49.22 -12.46
C GLY A 304 29.73 50.47 -13.31
N ALA A 305 28.51 51.02 -13.30
CA ALA A 305 28.12 52.16 -14.13
C ALA A 305 28.30 53.49 -13.37
N GLY A 306 29.55 53.90 -13.19
CA GLY A 306 29.92 55.24 -12.72
C GLY A 306 30.62 55.24 -11.36
N GLY A 307 31.88 55.67 -11.36
CA GLY A 307 32.63 55.89 -10.14
C GLY A 307 31.88 56.81 -9.17
N PHE A 308 32.05 56.57 -7.87
CA PHE A 308 31.71 57.52 -6.83
C PHE A 308 32.59 58.78 -6.97
N SER A 309 32.31 59.62 -7.96
CA SER A 309 32.69 61.02 -7.92
C SER A 309 31.79 61.69 -6.89
N GLY A 310 32.37 62.34 -5.89
CA GLY A 310 31.66 63.24 -5.00
C GLY A 310 30.91 64.30 -5.81
N ALA A 311 29.62 64.06 -6.04
CA ALA A 311 28.68 65.00 -6.66
C ALA A 311 27.24 64.49 -6.49
N ARG A 312 26.81 64.28 -5.25
CA ARG A 312 25.41 64.47 -4.83
C ARG A 312 25.38 65.18 -3.48
N VAL A 313 26.06 66.33 -3.45
CA VAL A 313 25.84 67.41 -2.48
C VAL A 313 25.63 68.67 -3.32
N ALA A 314 24.40 68.86 -3.78
CA ALA A 314 23.78 70.13 -4.16
C ALA A 314 22.43 69.78 -4.82
N ASP A 315 21.37 70.46 -4.39
CA ASP A 315 19.95 70.27 -4.72
C ASP A 315 19.32 69.02 -4.08
N GLU A 316 18.59 69.09 -2.95
CA GLU A 316 17.67 70.13 -2.51
C GLU A 316 17.74 70.31 -0.98
N LYS A 317 18.17 71.50 -0.54
CA LYS A 317 17.50 72.15 0.58
C LYS A 317 16.14 72.63 0.05
N ARG A 318 15.13 71.76 0.05
CA ARG A 318 13.72 72.18 0.13
C ARG A 318 13.29 71.75 1.52
N ALA A 319 13.45 72.61 2.53
CA ALA A 319 12.33 73.44 2.96
C ALA A 319 11.03 72.65 2.81
N VAL A 320 10.58 72.01 3.90
CA VAL A 320 9.19 71.57 4.01
C VAL A 320 8.36 72.82 3.75
N ALA A 321 7.88 72.96 2.52
CA ALA A 321 7.23 74.18 2.09
C ALA A 321 5.96 74.33 2.94
N PRO A 322 5.60 75.54 3.39
CA PRO A 322 4.30 75.83 3.99
C PRO A 322 3.13 75.27 3.16
N VAL A 323 3.33 75.06 1.86
CA VAL A 323 2.42 74.39 0.92
C VAL A 323 2.16 72.91 1.24
N GLN A 324 3.17 72.12 1.68
CA GLN A 324 2.96 70.72 2.08
C GLN A 324 2.24 70.60 3.43
N LEU A 325 2.46 71.56 4.34
CA LEU A 325 1.69 71.70 5.57
C LEU A 325 0.24 72.16 5.27
N PHE A 326 0.07 73.05 4.29
CA PHE A 326 -1.24 73.55 3.83
C PHE A 326 -2.05 72.49 3.07
N GLU A 327 -1.39 71.65 2.26
CA GLU A 327 -1.99 70.48 1.62
C GLU A 327 -2.34 69.40 2.65
N ALA A 328 -1.51 69.18 3.68
CA ALA A 328 -1.84 68.27 4.77
C ALA A 328 -3.05 68.76 5.58
N ILE A 329 -3.14 70.05 5.87
CA ILE A 329 -4.29 70.66 6.60
C ILE A 329 -5.56 70.64 5.74
N ASN A 330 -5.49 70.93 4.43
CA ASN A 330 -6.64 70.86 3.52
C ASN A 330 -7.10 69.41 3.27
N HIS A 331 -6.18 68.44 3.17
CA HIS A 331 -6.54 67.02 3.09
C HIS A 331 -7.20 66.54 4.39
N MET A 332 -6.78 67.07 5.55
CA MET A 332 -7.41 66.77 6.85
C MET A 332 -8.83 67.35 6.93
N GLY A 333 -9.03 68.60 6.48
CA GLY A 333 -10.36 69.22 6.41
C GLY A 333 -11.31 68.47 5.47
N LYS A 334 -10.82 68.09 4.29
CA LYS A 334 -11.60 67.29 3.32
C LYS A 334 -11.92 65.88 3.85
N ALA A 335 -10.96 65.22 4.51
CA ALA A 335 -11.20 63.91 5.12
C ALA A 335 -12.25 63.97 6.24
N VAL A 336 -12.31 65.06 7.01
CA VAL A 336 -13.35 65.28 8.03
C VAL A 336 -14.71 65.53 7.40
N ASP A 337 -14.80 66.33 6.33
CA ASP A 337 -16.05 66.58 5.59
C ASP A 337 -16.57 65.32 4.87
N ASP A 338 -15.67 64.52 4.30
CA ASP A 338 -15.98 63.23 3.69
C ASP A 338 -16.47 62.22 4.75
N LEU A 339 -15.92 62.27 5.97
CA LEU A 339 -16.37 61.43 7.10
C LEU A 339 -17.74 61.85 7.62
N VAL A 340 -18.00 63.15 7.75
CA VAL A 340 -19.32 63.68 8.15
C VAL A 340 -20.37 63.33 7.10
N SER A 341 -20.03 63.38 5.82
CA SER A 341 -20.91 63.00 4.71
C SER A 341 -21.16 61.49 4.66
N ALA A 342 -20.12 60.68 4.88
CA ALA A 342 -20.25 59.22 5.00
C ALA A 342 -21.12 58.82 6.19
N CYS A 343 -20.98 59.50 7.34
CA CYS A 343 -21.79 59.30 8.53
C CYS A 343 -23.28 59.63 8.32
N GLN A 344 -23.61 60.60 7.47
CA GLN A 344 -25.00 60.93 7.12
C GLN A 344 -25.64 59.90 6.18
N ALA A 345 -24.85 59.13 5.42
CA ALA A 345 -25.31 58.07 4.52
C ALA A 345 -25.64 56.74 5.24
N ILE A 346 -25.28 56.60 6.52
CA ILE A 346 -25.37 55.35 7.33
C ILE A 346 -26.81 54.87 7.56
N LYS A 347 -27.84 55.66 7.23
CA LYS A 347 -29.22 55.28 7.52
C LYS A 347 -29.71 53.97 6.88
N ASN A 348 -29.02 53.35 5.90
CA ASN A 348 -29.62 52.26 5.13
C ASN A 348 -28.78 51.08 4.55
N ARG A 349 -27.46 50.87 4.75
CA ARG A 349 -26.74 49.70 4.16
C ARG A 349 -25.50 49.15 4.91
N ASP A 350 -25.08 47.95 4.47
CA ASP A 350 -23.99 47.04 4.93
C ASP A 350 -22.75 47.68 5.57
N PHE A 351 -22.38 47.16 6.75
CA PHE A 351 -21.51 47.81 7.74
C PHE A 351 -20.00 47.48 7.61
N HIS A 352 -19.60 46.45 6.88
CA HIS A 352 -18.20 45.97 6.88
C HIS A 352 -17.19 46.90 6.16
N PRO A 353 -17.49 47.48 4.97
CA PRO A 353 -16.59 48.45 4.34
C PRO A 353 -16.53 49.78 5.12
N LEU A 354 -17.59 50.05 5.88
CA LEU A 354 -17.83 51.31 6.57
C LEU A 354 -17.05 51.41 7.89
N LEU A 355 -16.96 50.30 8.62
CA LEU A 355 -16.19 50.21 9.87
C LEU A 355 -14.68 50.37 9.63
N GLN A 356 -14.18 49.79 8.53
CA GLN A 356 -12.80 49.99 8.10
C GLN A 356 -12.52 51.45 7.72
N ALA A 357 -13.45 52.09 6.99
CA ALA A 357 -13.34 53.51 6.65
C ALA A 357 -13.32 54.42 7.91
N ILE A 358 -14.09 54.09 8.94
CA ILE A 358 -14.11 54.82 10.22
C ILE A 358 -12.79 54.60 11.00
N ILE A 359 -12.30 53.36 11.09
CA ILE A 359 -11.04 53.03 11.76
C ILE A 359 -9.85 53.67 11.06
N ASP A 360 -9.82 53.61 9.72
CA ASP A 360 -8.75 54.19 8.92
C ASP A 360 -8.74 55.72 9.03
N ALA A 361 -9.92 56.34 9.12
CA ALA A 361 -10.01 57.79 9.29
C ALA A 361 -9.66 58.25 10.73
N ASP A 362 -10.04 57.51 11.78
CA ASP A 362 -9.56 57.79 13.15
C ASP A 362 -8.05 57.64 13.26
N ARG A 363 -7.50 56.57 12.65
CA ARG A 363 -6.06 56.33 12.59
C ARG A 363 -5.34 57.43 11.81
N PHE A 364 -5.87 57.86 10.67
CA PHE A 364 -5.29 58.91 9.84
C PHE A 364 -5.36 60.28 10.53
N ALA A 365 -6.46 60.58 11.23
CA ALA A 365 -6.61 61.80 12.02
C ALA A 365 -5.63 61.84 13.21
N ARG A 366 -5.43 60.72 13.93
CA ARG A 366 -4.47 60.62 15.04
C ARG A 366 -3.03 60.77 14.58
N VAL A 367 -2.63 60.09 13.51
CA VAL A 367 -1.27 60.18 12.94
C VAL A 367 -1.01 61.57 12.37
N GLY A 368 -2.01 62.18 11.72
CA GLY A 368 -1.94 63.56 11.24
C GLY A 368 -1.78 64.56 12.38
N TYR A 369 -2.55 64.41 13.46
CA TYR A 369 -2.50 65.25 14.65
C TYR A 369 -1.16 65.13 15.39
N GLU A 370 -0.60 63.93 15.56
CA GLU A 370 0.71 63.74 16.19
C GLU A 370 1.86 64.33 15.34
N LYS A 371 1.79 64.23 14.02
CA LYS A 371 2.76 64.88 13.11
C LYS A 371 2.67 66.40 13.18
N VAL A 372 1.47 66.98 13.27
CA VAL A 372 1.28 68.42 13.46
C VAL A 372 1.84 68.88 14.81
N LEU A 373 1.59 68.13 15.90
CA LEU A 373 2.14 68.39 17.23
C LEU A 373 3.67 68.27 17.28
N ALA A 374 4.24 67.26 16.63
CA ALA A 374 5.69 67.08 16.55
C ALA A 374 6.37 68.21 15.76
N THR A 375 5.73 68.65 14.67
CA THR A 375 6.23 69.75 13.82
C THR A 375 6.07 71.12 14.49
N ALA A 376 4.96 71.36 15.19
CA ALA A 376 4.74 72.59 15.97
C ALA A 376 5.74 72.71 17.14
N ARG A 377 6.13 71.58 17.76
CA ARG A 377 7.18 71.55 18.79
C ARG A 377 8.58 71.80 18.23
N LEU A 378 8.85 71.39 16.99
CA LEU A 378 10.12 71.64 16.28
C LEU A 378 10.27 73.11 15.82
N LEU A 379 9.16 73.84 15.65
CA LEU A 379 9.15 75.24 15.21
C LEU A 379 9.18 76.27 16.36
N SER A 380 9.09 75.83 17.61
CA SER A 380 9.22 76.68 18.79
C SER A 380 10.69 76.86 19.18
N VAL A 381 11.43 77.68 18.42
CA VAL A 381 12.65 78.36 18.90
C VAL A 381 12.39 79.86 18.80
N GLU A 382 12.68 80.54 19.89
CA GLU A 382 12.44 81.97 20.16
C GLU A 382 13.12 82.93 19.16
N ASP A 383 12.55 84.14 19.08
CA ASP A 383 13.05 85.41 18.52
C ASP A 383 13.12 85.63 16.99
N ASP A 384 12.10 86.30 16.43
CA ASP A 384 12.19 87.60 15.69
C ASP A 384 10.79 87.98 15.10
N PRO A 385 10.19 89.14 15.46
CA PRO A 385 8.89 89.56 14.94
C PRO A 385 9.05 90.37 13.64
N GLY A 386 8.93 89.74 12.48
CA GLY A 386 9.00 90.48 11.22
C GLY A 386 8.71 89.69 9.96
N SER A 387 7.61 90.07 9.31
CA SER A 387 7.26 89.86 7.89
C SER A 387 7.12 88.43 7.35
N GLU A 388 5.86 88.00 7.26
CA GLU A 388 5.17 87.42 6.08
C GLU A 388 4.12 86.38 6.51
N PHE A 389 3.08 86.82 7.22
CA PHE A 389 1.90 86.00 7.57
C PHE A 389 0.57 86.72 7.24
N GLU A 390 0.55 87.54 6.18
CA GLU A 390 -0.67 88.19 5.69
C GLU A 390 -1.26 87.45 4.47
N ALA A 391 -1.60 86.17 4.63
CA ALA A 391 -2.51 85.45 3.72
C ALA A 391 -2.90 84.06 4.25
N LEU A 392 -3.74 83.98 5.29
CA LEU A 392 -4.39 82.72 5.69
C LEU A 392 -5.93 82.90 5.68
N PRO A 393 -6.72 81.96 5.13
CA PRO A 393 -8.18 82.05 5.13
C PRO A 393 -8.75 81.96 6.56
N LYS A 394 -9.74 82.81 6.87
CA LYS A 394 -10.39 82.97 8.19
C LYS A 394 -11.17 81.74 8.71
N ALA A 395 -11.05 80.54 8.13
CA ALA A 395 -11.95 79.41 8.38
C ALA A 395 -11.34 78.22 9.14
N LEU A 396 -10.04 78.22 9.44
CA LEU A 396 -9.40 77.17 10.25
C LEU A 396 -9.10 77.67 11.66
N PRO A 397 -9.33 76.85 12.72
CA PRO A 397 -9.09 77.27 14.09
C PRO A 397 -7.61 77.57 14.32
N GLN A 398 -7.30 78.81 14.73
CA GLN A 398 -5.93 79.32 14.82
C GLN A 398 -5.21 78.87 16.11
N HIS A 399 -5.93 78.33 17.08
CA HIS A 399 -5.37 77.85 18.34
C HIS A 399 -5.76 76.41 18.66
N VAL A 400 -4.87 75.68 19.34
CA VAL A 400 -5.09 74.29 19.81
C VAL A 400 -6.34 74.16 20.68
N ALA A 401 -6.71 75.23 21.41
CA ALA A 401 -7.92 75.28 22.24
C ALA A 401 -9.23 75.16 21.42
N ASP A 402 -9.22 75.60 20.16
CA ASP A 402 -10.41 75.62 19.29
C ASP A 402 -10.68 74.25 18.62
N TRP A 403 -9.78 73.28 18.76
CA TRP A 403 -9.92 71.92 18.24
C TRP A 403 -10.71 70.98 19.17
N GLN A 404 -10.77 71.29 20.48
CA GLN A 404 -11.45 70.44 21.47
C GLN A 404 -12.96 70.21 21.19
N PRO A 405 -13.76 71.20 20.75
CA PRO A 405 -15.18 71.00 20.46
C PRO A 405 -15.42 70.07 19.27
N LEU A 406 -14.54 70.09 18.26
CA LEU A 406 -14.63 69.24 17.08
C LEU A 406 -14.35 67.77 17.45
N VAL A 407 -13.31 67.53 18.24
CA VAL A 407 -12.96 66.19 18.75
C VAL A 407 -14.06 65.61 19.63
N ALA A 408 -14.69 66.44 20.48
CA ALA A 408 -15.82 66.00 21.31
C ALA A 408 -17.02 65.55 20.46
N LYS A 409 -17.32 66.28 19.37
CA LYS A 409 -18.43 65.94 18.47
C LYS A 409 -18.17 64.68 17.64
N LEU A 410 -16.93 64.46 17.22
CA LEU A 410 -16.51 63.22 16.55
C LEU A 410 -16.64 62.00 17.49
N ARG A 411 -16.29 62.17 18.77
CA ARG A 411 -16.46 61.11 19.78
C ARG A 411 -17.92 60.74 20.00
N GLU A 412 -18.82 61.72 20.11
CA GLU A 412 -20.26 61.48 20.28
C GLU A 412 -20.87 60.71 19.10
N ILE A 413 -20.49 61.05 17.86
CA ILE A 413 -20.93 60.35 16.65
C ILE A 413 -20.38 58.92 16.62
N GLY A 414 -19.11 58.73 17.00
CA GLY A 414 -18.47 57.41 17.10
C GLY A 414 -19.21 56.48 18.08
N ASP A 415 -19.58 57.00 19.25
CA ASP A 415 -20.30 56.23 20.28
C ASP A 415 -21.71 55.80 19.82
N GLN A 416 -22.42 56.66 19.07
CA GLN A 416 -23.74 56.32 18.52
C GLN A 416 -23.67 55.23 17.45
N ILE A 417 -22.65 55.28 16.58
CA ILE A 417 -22.44 54.28 15.52
C ILE A 417 -22.01 52.94 16.12
N GLY A 418 -21.11 52.95 17.12
CA GLY A 418 -20.66 51.74 17.80
C GLY A 418 -21.81 50.97 18.46
N ASN A 419 -22.72 51.68 19.13
CA ASN A 419 -23.89 51.04 19.76
C ASN A 419 -24.87 50.43 18.75
N ALA A 420 -25.11 51.09 17.62
CA ALA A 420 -25.97 50.57 16.56
C ALA A 420 -25.38 49.31 15.90
N TRP A 421 -24.05 49.27 15.74
CA TRP A 421 -23.35 48.10 15.19
C TRP A 421 -23.46 46.87 16.10
N ILE A 422 -23.24 47.02 17.42
CA ILE A 422 -23.31 45.91 18.39
C ILE A 422 -24.69 45.23 18.33
N GLN A 423 -25.77 46.00 18.21
CA GLN A 423 -27.13 45.46 18.12
C GLN A 423 -27.36 44.64 16.84
N CYS A 424 -26.84 45.11 15.70
CA CYS A 424 -26.96 44.40 14.42
C CYS A 424 -26.12 43.11 14.41
N TRP A 425 -24.90 43.17 14.95
CA TRP A 425 -24.00 42.02 15.07
C TRP A 425 -24.58 40.93 15.97
N GLU A 426 -25.17 41.27 17.12
CA GLU A 426 -25.81 40.30 18.03
C GLU A 426 -26.87 39.48 17.30
N GLN A 427 -27.72 40.13 16.50
CA GLN A 427 -28.80 39.48 15.78
C GLN A 427 -28.26 38.47 14.74
N GLN A 428 -27.20 38.83 14.02
CA GLN A 428 -26.56 37.96 13.04
C GLN A 428 -25.85 36.77 13.69
N ALA A 429 -25.12 37.01 14.79
CA ALA A 429 -24.43 35.96 15.55
C ALA A 429 -25.42 34.93 16.11
N ARG A 430 -26.56 35.37 16.67
CA ARG A 430 -27.62 34.48 17.17
C ARG A 430 -28.20 33.59 16.08
N GLN A 431 -28.45 34.15 14.90
CA GLN A 431 -28.98 33.39 13.77
C GLN A 431 -28.00 32.32 13.29
N ARG A 432 -26.70 32.64 13.27
CA ARG A 432 -25.64 31.74 12.83
C ARG A 432 -25.39 30.59 13.81
N LEU A 433 -25.23 30.90 15.10
CA LEU A 433 -25.00 29.87 16.13
C LEU A 433 -26.25 29.01 16.38
N GLY A 434 -27.45 29.58 16.24
CA GLY A 434 -28.71 28.83 16.34
C GLY A 434 -28.90 27.74 15.27
N ALA A 435 -28.12 27.79 14.18
CA ALA A 435 -28.13 26.74 13.16
C ALA A 435 -27.34 25.48 13.57
N VAL A 436 -26.51 25.55 14.62
CA VAL A 436 -25.53 24.50 14.97
C VAL A 436 -25.59 24.01 16.42
N GLY A 437 -26.30 24.70 17.32
CA GLY A 437 -26.35 24.34 18.75
C GLY A 437 -27.75 24.53 19.37
N ALA A 438 -27.94 23.97 20.58
CA ALA A 438 -29.19 24.14 21.33
C ALA A 438 -29.32 25.58 21.86
N GLN A 439 -30.56 26.08 21.93
CA GLN A 439 -30.85 27.49 22.26
C GLN A 439 -30.14 27.97 23.55
N SER A 440 -30.14 27.15 24.61
CA SER A 440 -29.53 27.48 25.90
C SER A 440 -28.01 27.64 25.82
N GLU A 441 -27.34 26.85 24.99
CA GLU A 441 -25.88 26.93 24.82
C GLU A 441 -25.51 28.13 23.96
N VAL A 442 -26.24 28.35 22.87
CA VAL A 442 -26.10 29.51 21.99
C VAL A 442 -26.24 30.81 22.79
N ASP A 443 -27.24 30.91 23.66
CA ASP A 443 -27.46 32.09 24.51
C ASP A 443 -26.28 32.37 25.46
N GLU A 444 -25.66 31.32 25.99
CA GLU A 444 -24.49 31.44 26.87
C GLU A 444 -23.25 31.94 26.10
N ARG A 445 -22.99 31.41 24.90
CA ARG A 445 -21.83 31.82 24.08
C ARG A 445 -22.01 33.24 23.53
N ILE A 446 -23.22 33.60 23.11
CA ILE A 446 -23.55 34.98 22.69
C ILE A 446 -23.31 35.95 23.85
N LYS A 447 -23.71 35.61 25.07
CA LYS A 447 -23.49 36.46 26.25
C LYS A 447 -22.00 36.74 26.49
N VAL A 448 -21.17 35.71 26.42
CA VAL A 448 -19.70 35.85 26.56
C VAL A 448 -19.13 36.71 25.44
N LEU A 449 -19.55 36.48 24.19
CA LEU A 449 -19.06 37.26 23.05
C LEU A 449 -19.48 38.73 23.14
N LEU A 450 -20.68 39.06 23.61
CA LEU A 450 -21.16 40.44 23.77
C LEU A 450 -20.38 41.22 24.83
N GLU A 451 -19.93 40.57 25.90
CA GLU A 451 -19.07 41.21 26.91
C GLU A 451 -17.70 41.59 26.34
N VAL A 452 -17.18 40.78 25.41
CA VAL A 452 -15.93 41.03 24.67
C VAL A 452 -16.12 42.08 23.57
N THR A 453 -17.26 42.05 22.88
CA THR A 453 -17.62 42.96 21.77
C THR A 453 -17.57 44.44 22.19
N ARG A 454 -17.84 44.72 23.48
CA ARG A 454 -17.81 46.07 24.03
C ARG A 454 -16.41 46.59 24.35
N LYS A 455 -15.37 45.75 24.27
CA LYS A 455 -14.01 46.05 24.72
C LYS A 455 -12.94 45.88 23.65
N GLU A 456 -13.18 45.07 22.62
CA GLU A 456 -12.17 44.64 21.63
C GLU A 456 -12.58 44.98 20.17
N LEU A 457 -11.61 44.93 19.25
CA LEU A 457 -11.77 45.27 17.83
C LEU A 457 -12.58 44.20 17.04
N PRO A 458 -13.20 44.57 15.90
CA PRO A 458 -14.10 43.70 15.10
C PRO A 458 -13.49 42.41 14.55
N THR A 459 -12.18 42.39 14.31
CA THR A 459 -11.48 41.27 13.65
C THR A 459 -11.40 40.03 14.53
N ASP A 460 -11.21 40.21 15.85
CA ASP A 460 -11.15 39.10 16.81
C ASP A 460 -12.55 38.52 17.09
N LEU A 461 -13.60 39.31 16.88
CA LEU A 461 -14.99 38.89 17.12
C LEU A 461 -15.47 37.86 16.11
N GLU A 462 -15.09 37.99 14.83
CA GLU A 462 -15.43 36.99 13.80
C GLU A 462 -14.69 35.67 14.06
N GLN A 463 -13.42 35.74 14.46
CA GLN A 463 -12.66 34.56 14.84
C GLN A 463 -13.28 33.87 16.07
N ARG A 464 -13.61 34.62 17.13
CA ARG A 464 -14.26 34.06 18.33
C ARG A 464 -15.65 33.52 18.05
N LEU A 465 -16.40 34.12 17.12
CA LEU A 465 -17.69 33.59 16.65
C LEU A 465 -17.50 32.27 15.89
N ASN A 466 -16.46 32.17 15.04
CA ASN A 466 -16.07 30.94 14.36
C ASN A 466 -15.64 29.84 15.35
N GLU A 467 -14.87 30.19 16.38
CA GLU A 467 -14.44 29.27 17.45
C GLU A 467 -15.65 28.77 18.26
N ALA A 468 -16.59 29.65 18.60
CA ALA A 468 -17.84 29.27 19.27
C ALA A 468 -18.70 28.35 18.39
N GLU A 469 -18.80 28.62 17.08
CA GLU A 469 -19.50 27.77 16.12
C GLU A 469 -18.85 26.38 16.01
N GLN A 470 -17.52 26.32 15.95
CA GLN A 470 -16.77 25.07 15.89
C GLN A 470 -16.86 24.26 17.18
N SER A 471 -16.86 24.91 18.34
CA SER A 471 -17.06 24.26 19.64
C SER A 471 -18.43 23.56 19.72
N LEU A 472 -19.51 24.28 19.38
CA LEU A 472 -20.87 23.71 19.41
C LEU A 472 -21.02 22.52 18.45
N ARG A 473 -20.36 22.59 17.29
CA ARG A 473 -20.32 21.47 16.32
C ARG A 473 -19.60 20.24 16.89
N ARG A 474 -18.53 20.41 17.67
CA ARG A 474 -17.79 19.30 18.32
C ARG A 474 -18.58 18.68 19.48
N ASP A 475 -19.19 19.51 20.32
CA ASP A 475 -19.99 19.05 21.48
C ASP A 475 -21.18 18.17 21.03
N SER A 476 -21.77 18.49 19.87
CA SER A 476 -22.85 17.70 19.27
C SER A 476 -22.41 16.29 18.82
N LEU A 477 -21.19 16.14 18.31
CA LEU A 477 -20.65 14.84 17.89
C LEU A 477 -20.35 13.95 19.09
N ASP A 478 -19.73 14.51 20.14
CA ASP A 478 -19.42 13.80 21.38
C ASP A 478 -20.70 13.30 22.07
N GLN A 479 -21.76 14.12 22.09
CA GLN A 479 -23.06 13.71 22.62
C GLN A 479 -23.66 12.53 21.83
N ARG A 480 -23.64 12.59 20.49
CA ARG A 480 -24.18 11.52 19.64
C ARG A 480 -23.39 10.22 19.75
N LEU A 481 -22.07 10.32 19.92
CA LEU A 481 -21.23 9.17 20.22
C LEU A 481 -21.62 8.55 21.57
N ARG A 482 -21.81 9.37 22.61
CA ARG A 482 -22.29 8.90 23.93
C ARG A 482 -23.63 8.18 23.87
N GLU A 483 -24.53 8.66 23.03
CA GLU A 483 -25.83 8.01 22.79
C GLU A 483 -25.76 6.77 21.89
N SER A 484 -24.58 6.44 21.34
CA SER A 484 -24.36 5.34 20.38
C SER A 484 -25.20 5.49 19.09
N LYS A 485 -25.42 6.73 18.66
CA LYS A 485 -26.22 7.10 17.48
C LYS A 485 -25.42 7.83 16.41
N LEU A 486 -24.10 7.96 16.59
CA LEU A 486 -23.28 8.67 15.63
C LEU A 486 -23.17 7.83 14.35
N SER A 487 -23.60 8.42 13.23
CA SER A 487 -23.46 7.85 11.90
C SER A 487 -22.35 8.55 11.11
N GLU A 488 -21.88 7.92 10.04
CA GLU A 488 -20.90 8.54 9.16
C GLU A 488 -21.45 9.79 8.46
N GLU A 489 -22.75 9.83 8.18
CA GLU A 489 -23.40 11.01 7.60
C GLU A 489 -23.39 12.18 8.58
N ASP A 490 -23.67 11.92 9.87
CA ASP A 490 -23.57 12.94 10.92
C ASP A 490 -22.13 13.45 11.07
N LEU A 491 -21.16 12.54 11.00
CA LEU A 491 -19.74 12.87 11.06
C LEU A 491 -19.32 13.70 9.84
N GLY A 492 -19.73 13.32 8.62
CA GLY A 492 -19.41 14.01 7.37
C GLY A 492 -20.06 15.38 7.23
N ARG A 493 -21.24 15.59 7.84
CA ARG A 493 -21.89 16.91 7.92
C ARG A 493 -21.08 17.91 8.75
N VAL A 494 -20.35 17.44 9.76
CA VAL A 494 -19.57 18.30 10.67
C VAL A 494 -18.10 18.36 10.30
N ILE A 495 -17.53 17.24 9.84
CA ILE A 495 -16.13 17.09 9.43
C ILE A 495 -16.13 16.59 7.97
N PRO A 496 -16.12 17.49 6.98
CA PRO A 496 -16.21 17.09 5.57
C PRO A 496 -14.99 16.29 5.09
N ASN A 497 -13.80 16.62 5.61
CA ASN A 497 -12.55 15.97 5.24
C ASN A 497 -12.44 14.56 5.87
N GLU A 498 -12.14 13.55 5.05
CA GLU A 498 -12.07 12.15 5.48
C GLU A 498 -10.87 11.84 6.40
N ALA A 499 -9.70 12.42 6.13
CA ALA A 499 -8.52 12.25 6.98
C ALA A 499 -8.75 12.87 8.37
N THR A 500 -9.44 14.01 8.43
CA THR A 500 -9.83 14.63 9.71
C THR A 500 -10.91 13.83 10.44
N ARG A 501 -11.82 13.16 9.72
CA ARG A 501 -12.80 12.22 10.31
C ARG A 501 -12.10 11.06 10.98
N LEU A 502 -11.12 10.46 10.30
CA LEU A 502 -10.31 9.36 10.82
C LEU A 502 -9.57 9.78 12.09
N GLN A 503 -8.83 10.89 12.04
CA GLN A 503 -8.09 11.43 13.18
C GLN A 503 -9.00 11.73 14.39
N TRP A 504 -10.22 12.22 14.14
CA TRP A 504 -11.19 12.46 15.21
C TRP A 504 -11.65 11.16 15.87
N ILE A 505 -11.96 10.13 15.08
CA ILE A 505 -12.36 8.81 15.61
C ILE A 505 -11.22 8.18 16.40
N GLU A 506 -9.98 8.24 15.89
CA GLU A 506 -8.78 7.76 16.59
C GLU A 506 -8.62 8.44 17.94
N THR A 507 -8.80 9.77 18.00
CA THR A 507 -8.76 10.54 19.25
C THR A 507 -9.83 10.06 20.25
N GLN A 508 -11.05 9.75 19.78
CA GLN A 508 -12.12 9.25 20.65
C GLN A 508 -11.86 7.82 21.13
N LEU A 509 -11.26 6.97 20.28
CA LEU A 509 -10.84 5.62 20.67
C LEU A 509 -9.77 5.69 21.75
N THR A 510 -8.74 6.52 21.59
CA THR A 510 -7.70 6.73 22.62
C THR A 510 -8.32 7.20 23.94
N ARG A 511 -9.24 8.16 23.91
CA ARG A 511 -9.97 8.61 25.12
C ARG A 511 -10.77 7.51 25.77
N LEU A 512 -11.49 6.70 25.00
CA LEU A 512 -12.23 5.56 25.53
C LEU A 512 -11.29 4.51 26.13
N GLN A 513 -10.08 4.35 25.60
CA GLN A 513 -9.06 3.44 26.13
C GLN A 513 -8.41 3.94 27.42
N GLU A 514 -8.11 5.24 27.50
CA GLU A 514 -7.36 5.84 28.62
C GLU A 514 -8.25 6.28 29.79
N GLU A 515 -9.43 6.84 29.48
CA GLU A 515 -10.31 7.51 30.46
C GLU A 515 -11.66 6.80 30.63
N GLY A 516 -11.96 5.82 29.78
CA GLY A 516 -13.24 5.13 29.80
C GLY A 516 -13.39 4.18 30.99
N ASP A 517 -14.57 4.20 31.62
CA ASP A 517 -14.94 3.24 32.66
C ASP A 517 -15.60 2.00 32.02
N PRO A 518 -14.95 0.82 32.02
CA PRO A 518 -15.52 -0.40 31.44
C PRO A 518 -16.77 -0.90 32.16
N THR A 519 -17.03 -0.41 33.38
CA THR A 519 -18.21 -0.76 34.17
C THR A 519 -19.44 0.06 33.79
N GLU A 520 -19.27 1.13 33.00
CA GLU A 520 -20.38 1.95 32.54
C GLU A 520 -21.23 1.18 31.49
N PRO A 521 -22.57 1.07 31.66
CA PRO A 521 -23.44 0.33 30.74
C PRO A 521 -23.43 0.83 29.28
N SER A 522 -22.96 2.07 29.05
CA SER A 522 -22.84 2.67 27.73
C SER A 522 -21.47 2.45 27.08
N PHE A 523 -20.45 2.05 27.85
CA PHE A 523 -19.06 1.97 27.39
C PHE A 523 -18.90 1.03 26.20
N GLU A 524 -19.39 -0.20 26.33
CA GLU A 524 -19.36 -1.19 25.28
C GLU A 524 -20.00 -0.68 23.98
N LYS A 525 -21.15 0.01 24.09
CA LYS A 525 -21.89 0.53 22.93
C LYS A 525 -21.18 1.70 22.25
N ARG A 526 -20.50 2.56 23.02
CA ARG A 526 -19.67 3.65 22.50
C ARG A 526 -18.45 3.11 21.76
N LEU A 527 -17.78 2.10 22.34
CA LEU A 527 -16.65 1.42 21.72
C LEU A 527 -17.07 0.73 20.41
N TRP A 528 -18.22 0.05 20.41
CA TRP A 528 -18.80 -0.53 19.19
C TRP A 528 -19.07 0.51 18.10
N ASN A 529 -19.70 1.64 18.45
CA ASN A 529 -20.04 2.67 17.48
C ASN A 529 -18.79 3.35 16.89
N ALA A 530 -17.78 3.63 17.72
CA ALA A 530 -16.51 4.19 17.28
C ALA A 530 -15.72 3.23 16.38
N LEU A 531 -15.57 1.95 16.75
CA LEU A 531 -14.86 0.95 15.94
C LEU A 531 -15.57 0.66 14.61
N LYS A 532 -16.91 0.73 14.58
CA LYS A 532 -17.67 0.57 13.34
C LYS A 532 -17.46 1.74 12.37
N LEU A 533 -17.42 2.98 12.87
CA LEU A 533 -17.10 4.16 12.07
C LEU A 533 -15.65 4.14 11.60
N LEU A 534 -14.74 3.67 12.45
CA LEU A 534 -13.34 3.45 12.08
C LEU A 534 -13.24 2.46 10.92
N ALA A 535 -13.90 1.31 11.03
CA ALA A 535 -13.88 0.28 9.99
C ALA A 535 -14.48 0.78 8.66
N SER A 536 -15.54 1.59 8.69
CA SER A 536 -16.14 2.11 7.46
C SER A 536 -15.23 3.10 6.71
N LEU A 537 -14.30 3.76 7.40
CA LEU A 537 -13.40 4.77 6.83
C LEU A 537 -12.00 4.22 6.51
N LEU A 538 -11.40 3.41 7.39
CA LEU A 538 -10.05 2.84 7.16
C LEU A 538 -10.00 1.92 5.94
N PHE A 539 -11.07 1.16 5.69
CA PHE A 539 -11.03 0.03 4.75
C PHE A 539 -11.63 0.31 3.36
N ARG A 540 -11.94 1.58 3.04
CA ARG A 540 -12.43 1.98 1.70
C ARG A 540 -11.39 1.84 0.60
N ASP A 541 -10.17 2.29 0.87
CA ASP A 541 -9.11 2.38 -0.15
C ASP A 541 -8.06 1.27 -0.04
N GLN A 542 -8.27 0.26 0.81
CA GLN A 542 -7.37 -0.90 1.04
C GLN A 542 -5.89 -0.58 1.38
N LEU A 543 -5.54 0.69 1.63
CA LEU A 543 -4.15 1.16 1.76
C LEU A 543 -3.74 1.61 3.18
N ASN A 544 -4.69 1.82 4.09
CA ASN A 544 -4.38 2.29 5.45
C ASN A 544 -4.14 1.12 6.41
N ARG A 545 -2.96 1.13 7.06
CA ARG A 545 -2.58 0.13 8.07
C ARG A 545 -3.15 0.49 9.43
N PRO A 546 -3.68 -0.48 10.19
CA PRO A 546 -4.08 -0.24 11.57
C PRO A 546 -2.85 0.00 12.45
N ASP A 547 -2.83 1.12 13.17
CA ASP A 547 -1.90 1.39 14.26
C ASP A 547 -2.19 0.62 15.57
N GLN A 548 -1.37 0.86 16.60
CA GLN A 548 -1.48 0.25 17.93
C GLN A 548 -2.76 0.64 18.68
N ALA A 549 -3.30 1.84 18.47
CA ALA A 549 -4.51 2.31 19.14
C ALA A 549 -5.73 1.50 18.69
N HIS A 550 -5.83 1.20 17.38
CA HIS A 550 -6.87 0.34 16.83
C HIS A 550 -6.86 -1.06 17.45
N TRP A 551 -5.68 -1.64 17.61
CA TRP A 551 -5.50 -2.96 18.21
C TRP A 551 -5.83 -2.97 19.70
N GLY A 552 -5.42 -1.94 20.45
CA GLY A 552 -5.81 -1.76 21.84
C GLY A 552 -7.32 -1.60 22.03
N ALA A 553 -8.02 -0.97 21.08
CA ALA A 553 -9.46 -0.78 21.15
C ALA A 553 -10.20 -2.08 20.82
N TYR A 554 -9.70 -2.82 19.84
CA TYR A 554 -10.16 -4.17 19.51
C TYR A 554 -9.90 -5.16 20.66
N ASP A 555 -8.83 -4.96 21.44
CA ASP A 555 -8.51 -5.72 22.64
C ASP A 555 -9.54 -5.56 23.75
N LEU A 556 -9.85 -4.32 24.09
CA LEU A 556 -10.89 -4.00 25.06
C LEU A 556 -12.23 -4.59 24.62
N LEU A 557 -12.54 -4.51 23.33
CA LEU A 557 -13.73 -5.11 22.75
C LEU A 557 -13.77 -6.63 22.94
N CYS A 558 -12.65 -7.32 22.69
CA CYS A 558 -12.54 -8.77 22.89
C CYS A 558 -12.88 -9.18 24.33
N MET A 559 -12.44 -8.38 25.32
CA MET A 559 -12.69 -8.65 26.72
C MET A 559 -14.15 -8.42 27.14
N LEU A 560 -14.86 -7.52 26.44
CA LEU A 560 -16.26 -7.19 26.72
C LEU A 560 -17.27 -8.09 26.01
N ILE A 561 -16.85 -8.83 24.97
CA ILE A 561 -17.75 -9.70 24.20
C ILE A 561 -18.33 -10.83 25.04
N SER A 562 -19.67 -10.91 25.02
CA SER A 562 -20.41 -12.03 25.55
C SER A 562 -20.51 -13.16 24.51
N PRO A 563 -20.04 -14.40 24.83
CA PRO A 563 -20.18 -15.54 23.93
C PRO A 563 -21.63 -15.86 23.57
N ASN A 564 -22.60 -15.40 24.36
CA ASN A 564 -24.02 -15.68 24.18
C ASN A 564 -24.74 -14.65 23.30
N ASN A 565 -24.12 -13.51 22.99
CA ASN A 565 -24.74 -12.46 22.19
C ASN A 565 -24.31 -12.54 20.71
N LEU A 566 -25.25 -12.93 19.83
CA LEU A 566 -25.01 -13.05 18.39
C LEU A 566 -24.63 -11.72 17.73
N ARG A 567 -25.15 -10.59 18.21
CA ARG A 567 -24.88 -9.27 17.62
C ARG A 567 -23.45 -8.82 17.91
N ASP A 568 -22.96 -9.09 19.11
CA ASP A 568 -21.59 -8.77 19.52
C ASP A 568 -20.60 -9.62 18.71
N LEU A 569 -20.92 -10.90 18.51
CA LEU A 569 -20.12 -11.80 17.67
C LEU A 569 -20.07 -11.37 16.19
N GLN A 570 -21.20 -10.89 15.63
CA GLN A 570 -21.23 -10.39 14.24
C GLN A 570 -20.42 -9.12 14.06
N CYS A 571 -20.57 -8.16 14.97
CA CYS A 571 -19.83 -6.90 14.89
C CYS A 571 -18.33 -7.12 15.14
N PHE A 572 -17.99 -8.08 16.01
CA PHE A 572 -16.63 -8.55 16.23
C PHE A 572 -16.00 -9.15 14.97
N GLU A 573 -16.73 -10.04 14.31
CA GLU A 573 -16.27 -10.69 13.07
C GLU A 573 -16.13 -9.66 11.94
N GLU A 574 -17.03 -8.68 11.85
CA GLU A 574 -16.95 -7.57 10.89
C GLU A 574 -15.68 -6.73 11.08
N ILE A 575 -15.47 -6.15 12.27
CA ILE A 575 -14.29 -5.32 12.56
C ILE A 575 -13.00 -6.15 12.47
N GLY A 576 -13.03 -7.38 13.00
CA GLY A 576 -11.90 -8.31 12.98
C GLY A 576 -11.49 -8.69 11.57
N SER A 577 -12.45 -8.97 10.68
CA SER A 577 -12.16 -9.40 9.31
C SER A 577 -11.29 -8.39 8.55
N HIS A 578 -11.49 -7.09 8.82
CA HIS A 578 -10.72 -6.04 8.18
C HIS A 578 -9.36 -5.81 8.83
N LEU A 579 -9.30 -5.71 10.17
CA LEU A 579 -8.04 -5.53 10.90
C LEU A 579 -7.07 -6.68 10.65
N TRP A 580 -7.57 -7.91 10.72
CA TRP A 580 -6.78 -9.11 10.53
C TRP A 580 -6.28 -9.19 9.08
N LEU A 581 -7.15 -9.00 8.08
CA LEU A 581 -6.73 -9.07 6.67
C LEU A 581 -5.58 -8.09 6.35
N SER A 582 -5.64 -6.87 6.86
CA SER A 582 -4.57 -5.87 6.66
C SER A 582 -3.25 -6.33 7.27
N GLU A 583 -3.26 -6.82 8.51
CA GLU A 583 -2.06 -7.36 9.17
C GLU A 583 -1.49 -8.58 8.44
N TRP A 584 -2.36 -9.52 8.07
CA TRP A 584 -1.96 -10.73 7.35
C TRP A 584 -1.30 -10.40 6.00
N ARG A 585 -1.87 -9.45 5.24
CA ARG A 585 -1.25 -8.97 3.99
C ARG A 585 0.09 -8.28 4.25
N GLY A 586 0.18 -7.41 5.25
CA GLY A 586 1.43 -6.71 5.59
C GLY A 586 2.55 -7.65 6.00
N PHE A 587 2.24 -8.68 6.80
CA PHE A 587 3.22 -9.68 7.24
C PHE A 587 3.69 -10.56 6.08
N LEU A 588 2.75 -11.07 5.28
CA LEU A 588 3.06 -11.95 4.15
C LEU A 588 3.78 -11.22 3.01
N ALA A 589 3.53 -9.93 2.82
CA ALA A 589 4.27 -9.07 1.88
C ALA A 589 5.71 -8.74 2.33
N GLY A 590 6.07 -8.99 3.60
CA GLY A 590 7.39 -8.69 4.14
C GLY A 590 7.62 -7.22 4.53
N ASP A 591 6.54 -6.43 4.62
CA ASP A 591 6.59 -4.98 4.88
C ASP A 591 6.51 -4.60 6.37
N LEU A 592 6.47 -5.56 7.29
CA LEU A 592 6.42 -5.35 8.74
C LEU A 592 7.74 -5.74 9.41
N PRO A 593 8.12 -5.10 10.54
CA PRO A 593 9.22 -5.56 11.38
C PRO A 593 9.07 -7.05 11.71
N ASN A 594 10.20 -7.75 11.80
CA ASN A 594 10.34 -9.21 11.82
C ASN A 594 9.64 -10.00 12.96
N ASP A 595 8.73 -9.40 13.74
CA ASP A 595 8.04 -10.08 14.84
C ASP A 595 6.51 -10.01 14.68
N PRO A 596 5.84 -11.12 14.32
CA PRO A 596 4.39 -11.22 14.35
C PRO A 596 3.93 -11.44 15.79
N GLU A 597 4.17 -10.46 16.66
CA GLU A 597 3.52 -10.46 17.97
C GLU A 597 2.00 -10.34 17.80
N TRP A 598 1.28 -10.94 18.73
CA TRP A 598 -0.16 -10.87 18.74
C TRP A 598 -0.57 -9.41 18.98
N PRO A 599 -1.35 -8.78 18.10
CA PRO A 599 -1.69 -7.38 18.30
C PRO A 599 -2.70 -7.18 19.45
N CYS A 600 -3.42 -8.24 19.82
CA CYS A 600 -4.22 -8.36 21.04
C CYS A 600 -3.44 -8.86 22.31
N GLY A 601 -3.93 -8.51 23.50
CA GLY A 601 -3.43 -8.98 24.78
C GLY A 601 -3.61 -10.49 25.03
N LEU A 602 -3.00 -11.00 26.10
CA LEU A 602 -3.13 -12.41 26.54
C LEU A 602 -4.58 -12.74 26.98
N GLU A 603 -5.27 -11.77 27.57
CA GLU A 603 -6.65 -11.92 28.06
C GLU A 603 -7.63 -12.02 26.89
N ALA A 604 -7.53 -11.11 25.91
CA ALA A 604 -8.28 -11.16 24.66
C ALA A 604 -8.08 -12.52 23.95
N ARG A 605 -6.84 -13.00 23.84
CA ARG A 605 -6.53 -14.33 23.28
C ARG A 605 -7.28 -15.47 23.96
N THR A 606 -7.30 -15.44 25.29
CA THR A 606 -7.96 -16.47 26.10
C THR A 606 -9.47 -16.44 25.88
N GLN A 607 -10.05 -15.24 25.78
CA GLN A 607 -11.48 -15.06 25.51
C GLN A 607 -11.84 -15.52 24.10
N LEU A 608 -11.05 -15.17 23.08
CA LEU A 608 -11.24 -15.65 21.70
C LEU A 608 -11.21 -17.17 21.61
N ARG A 609 -10.29 -17.82 22.34
CA ARG A 609 -10.23 -19.28 22.42
C ARG A 609 -11.52 -19.87 23.00
N ARG A 610 -12.02 -19.33 24.11
CA ARG A 610 -13.29 -19.79 24.72
C ARG A 610 -14.45 -19.65 23.75
N ILE A 611 -14.55 -18.53 23.04
CA ILE A 611 -15.63 -18.30 22.07
C ILE A 611 -15.51 -19.28 20.89
N ALA A 612 -14.29 -19.48 20.37
CA ALA A 612 -14.03 -20.42 19.28
C ALA A 612 -14.35 -21.87 19.65
N GLU A 613 -14.14 -22.27 20.91
CA GLU A 613 -14.48 -23.60 21.45
C GLU A 613 -15.99 -23.78 21.66
N GLN A 614 -16.72 -22.73 22.04
CA GLN A 614 -18.15 -22.81 22.40
C GLN A 614 -19.12 -22.61 21.24
N LYS A 615 -18.75 -21.86 20.19
CA LYS A 615 -19.64 -21.54 19.04
C LYS A 615 -18.94 -21.63 17.67
N PRO A 616 -18.79 -22.85 17.12
CA PRO A 616 -18.07 -23.07 15.85
C PRO A 616 -18.58 -22.31 14.60
N PRO A 617 -19.90 -22.10 14.36
CA PRO A 617 -20.37 -21.47 13.13
C PRO A 617 -20.17 -19.95 13.06
N SER A 618 -19.84 -19.27 14.17
CA SER A 618 -19.83 -17.79 14.26
C SER A 618 -18.46 -17.14 14.00
N PHE A 619 -17.46 -17.91 13.56
CA PHE A 619 -16.11 -17.45 13.23
C PHE A 619 -15.70 -17.77 11.77
N GLY A 620 -16.65 -18.24 10.96
CA GLY A 620 -16.38 -18.80 9.64
C GLY A 620 -15.74 -17.80 8.66
N LYS A 621 -16.13 -16.51 8.70
CA LYS A 621 -15.54 -15.52 7.79
C LYS A 621 -14.10 -15.22 8.16
N LEU A 622 -13.80 -15.12 9.46
CA LEU A 622 -12.46 -14.80 9.92
C LEU A 622 -11.51 -15.98 9.70
N VAL A 623 -11.98 -17.23 9.93
CA VAL A 623 -11.24 -18.46 9.57
C VAL A 623 -11.00 -18.54 8.06
N GLY A 624 -12.03 -18.29 7.24
CA GLY A 624 -11.90 -18.30 5.78
C GLY A 624 -10.96 -17.23 5.25
N LEU A 625 -10.95 -16.04 5.85
CA LEU A 625 -10.02 -14.96 5.50
C LEU A 625 -8.56 -15.34 5.78
N VAL A 626 -8.29 -15.91 6.95
CA VAL A 626 -6.95 -16.36 7.32
C VAL A 626 -6.51 -17.53 6.44
N ALA A 627 -7.41 -18.48 6.15
CA ALA A 627 -7.15 -19.57 5.20
C ALA A 627 -6.79 -19.04 3.81
N ASN A 628 -7.55 -18.08 3.28
CA ASN A 628 -7.26 -17.46 1.98
C ASN A 628 -5.99 -16.62 1.99
N ALA A 629 -5.66 -15.93 3.07
CA ALA A 629 -4.43 -15.15 3.16
C ALA A 629 -3.19 -16.07 3.13
N ILE A 630 -3.23 -17.17 3.89
CA ILE A 630 -2.12 -18.13 3.96
C ILE A 630 -2.05 -18.99 2.69
N GLY A 631 -3.19 -19.41 2.13
CA GLY A 631 -3.28 -20.34 1.01
C GLY A 631 -3.40 -19.70 -0.39
N GLY A 632 -3.72 -18.41 -0.48
CA GLY A 632 -4.09 -17.76 -1.74
C GLY A 632 -2.92 -17.53 -2.70
N GLU A 633 -1.73 -17.26 -2.19
CA GLU A 633 -0.50 -17.08 -2.99
C GLU A 633 0.67 -17.86 -2.36
N PRO A 634 1.70 -18.27 -3.14
CA PRO A 634 2.87 -18.95 -2.59
C PRO A 634 3.69 -18.00 -1.71
N HIS A 635 3.96 -18.41 -0.47
CA HIS A 635 4.76 -17.63 0.48
C HIS A 635 6.12 -18.30 0.77
N PRO A 636 7.19 -17.54 1.05
CA PRO A 636 8.48 -18.13 1.43
C PRO A 636 8.35 -19.02 2.69
N PRO A 637 8.97 -20.21 2.73
CA PRO A 637 8.87 -21.13 3.88
C PRO A 637 9.33 -20.52 5.20
N SER A 638 10.32 -19.63 5.17
CA SER A 638 10.83 -18.91 6.35
C SER A 638 9.82 -17.90 6.92
N VAL A 639 8.90 -17.38 6.11
CA VAL A 639 7.82 -16.48 6.54
C VAL A 639 6.73 -17.30 7.23
N LEU A 640 6.31 -18.40 6.60
CA LEU A 640 5.33 -19.34 7.17
C LEU A 640 5.84 -20.02 8.45
N PHE A 641 7.12 -20.38 8.51
CA PHE A 641 7.72 -21.00 9.70
C PHE A 641 7.67 -20.04 10.89
N ARG A 642 8.13 -18.78 10.71
CA ARG A 642 8.08 -17.77 11.77
C ARG A 642 6.65 -17.47 12.22
N LEU A 643 5.73 -17.39 11.26
CA LEU A 643 4.31 -17.21 11.54
C LEU A 643 3.77 -18.32 12.44
N PHE A 644 3.94 -19.57 12.04
CA PHE A 644 3.42 -20.71 12.79
C PHE A 644 4.13 -20.92 14.11
N GLU A 645 5.42 -20.61 14.21
CA GLU A 645 6.17 -20.66 15.48
C GLU A 645 5.57 -19.68 16.50
N LYS A 646 5.30 -18.44 16.06
CA LYS A 646 4.75 -17.37 16.90
C LYS A 646 3.25 -17.54 17.16
N ARG A 647 2.49 -18.12 16.23
CA ARG A 647 1.03 -18.31 16.31
C ARG A 647 0.59 -19.76 16.52
N ARG A 648 1.46 -20.62 17.05
CA ARG A 648 1.18 -22.05 17.29
C ARG A 648 -0.06 -22.33 18.18
N ASP A 649 -0.40 -21.36 19.03
CA ASP A 649 -1.49 -21.47 20.02
C ASP A 649 -2.77 -20.72 19.57
N ASP A 650 -2.82 -20.25 18.31
CA ASP A 650 -3.92 -19.50 17.72
C ASP A 650 -5.05 -20.43 17.23
N PRO A 651 -6.25 -20.39 17.85
CA PRO A 651 -7.37 -21.25 17.47
C PRO A 651 -7.94 -20.91 16.08
N ILE A 652 -7.75 -19.68 15.58
CA ILE A 652 -8.18 -19.27 14.25
C ILE A 652 -7.20 -19.81 13.20
N VAL A 653 -5.89 -19.71 13.44
CA VAL A 653 -4.89 -20.29 12.53
C VAL A 653 -5.03 -21.80 12.49
N GLU A 654 -5.19 -22.47 13.63
CA GLU A 654 -5.43 -23.92 13.67
C GLU A 654 -6.66 -24.31 12.83
N LYS A 655 -7.78 -23.61 13.00
CA LYS A 655 -9.00 -23.85 12.21
C LYS A 655 -8.84 -23.49 10.73
N ALA A 656 -8.08 -22.46 10.39
CA ALA A 656 -7.78 -22.08 9.02
C ALA A 656 -6.91 -23.15 8.34
N ILE A 657 -5.90 -23.65 9.04
CA ILE A 657 -5.02 -24.73 8.58
C ILE A 657 -5.82 -26.02 8.36
N LEU A 658 -6.73 -26.35 9.28
CA LEU A 658 -7.69 -27.44 9.09
C LEU A 658 -8.56 -27.26 7.84
N ALA A 659 -9.15 -26.07 7.66
CA ALA A 659 -9.98 -25.76 6.50
C ALA A 659 -9.20 -25.87 5.18
N MET A 660 -7.96 -25.37 5.14
CA MET A 660 -7.08 -25.46 3.98
C MET A 660 -6.69 -26.90 3.64
N GLY A 661 -6.53 -27.76 4.64
CA GLY A 661 -6.25 -29.18 4.42
C GLY A 661 -7.41 -29.95 3.79
N THR A 662 -8.61 -29.37 3.76
CA THR A 662 -9.79 -29.95 3.13
C THR A 662 -10.19 -29.27 1.81
N ASP A 663 -9.49 -28.21 1.41
CA ASP A 663 -9.82 -27.44 0.21
C ASP A 663 -8.91 -27.82 -0.97
N PRO A 664 -9.44 -28.47 -2.03
CA PRO A 664 -8.66 -28.88 -3.18
C PRO A 664 -8.17 -27.71 -4.07
N GLN A 665 -8.70 -26.49 -3.91
CA GLN A 665 -8.34 -25.34 -4.74
C GLN A 665 -7.02 -24.68 -4.35
N ILE A 666 -6.46 -25.01 -3.18
CA ILE A 666 -5.24 -24.40 -2.65
C ILE A 666 -4.01 -25.17 -3.12
N ALA A 667 -3.25 -24.60 -4.07
CA ALA A 667 -2.11 -25.26 -4.71
C ALA A 667 -0.90 -25.49 -3.76
N SER A 668 -0.72 -24.65 -2.74
CA SER A 668 0.42 -24.71 -1.80
C SER A 668 0.09 -25.39 -0.46
N ARG A 669 -1.10 -26.03 -0.35
CA ARG A 669 -1.63 -26.51 0.94
C ARG A 669 -0.71 -27.48 1.68
N ARG A 670 0.07 -28.29 0.96
CA ARG A 670 0.99 -29.27 1.55
C ARG A 670 2.18 -28.66 2.26
N GLU A 671 2.83 -27.67 1.64
CA GLU A 671 3.99 -27.01 2.22
C GLU A 671 3.58 -26.26 3.50
N ILE A 672 2.43 -25.57 3.43
CA ILE A 672 1.81 -24.88 4.56
C ILE A 672 1.52 -25.85 5.72
N LEU A 673 0.83 -26.96 5.43
CA LEU A 673 0.51 -27.99 6.44
C LEU A 673 1.78 -28.65 7.00
N GLY A 674 2.77 -28.94 6.16
CA GLY A 674 4.03 -29.55 6.57
C GLY A 674 4.83 -28.67 7.53
N ILE A 675 4.92 -27.37 7.24
CA ILE A 675 5.58 -26.39 8.13
C ILE A 675 4.80 -26.30 9.46
N TRP A 676 3.47 -26.24 9.42
CA TRP A 676 2.66 -26.18 10.64
C TRP A 676 2.83 -27.43 11.52
N LEU A 677 2.85 -28.62 10.91
CA LEU A 677 3.07 -29.90 11.58
C LEU A 677 4.48 -30.02 12.19
N ALA A 678 5.50 -29.45 11.53
CA ALA A 678 6.86 -29.43 12.06
C ALA A 678 6.98 -28.62 13.37
N ILE A 679 6.10 -27.65 13.57
CA ILE A 679 6.13 -26.71 14.71
C ILE A 679 5.23 -27.20 15.86
N ASN A 680 4.12 -27.87 15.57
CA ASN A 680 3.09 -28.19 16.56
C ASN A 680 3.21 -29.61 17.15
N LYS A 681 2.93 -29.76 18.46
CA LYS A 681 3.06 -31.04 19.17
C LYS A 681 1.91 -32.00 18.86
N PRO A 682 2.16 -33.33 18.80
CA PRO A 682 1.22 -34.29 18.25
C PRO A 682 -0.16 -34.46 18.91
N GLN A 683 -0.30 -34.09 20.18
CA GLN A 683 -1.55 -34.27 20.96
C GLN A 683 -2.71 -33.39 20.48
N ARG A 684 -2.44 -32.41 19.60
CA ARG A 684 -3.44 -31.48 19.03
C ARG A 684 -3.70 -31.71 17.53
N VAL A 685 -3.15 -32.79 16.96
CA VAL A 685 -2.86 -32.84 15.53
C VAL A 685 -3.75 -33.84 14.78
N GLY A 686 -4.54 -34.68 15.45
CA GLY A 686 -5.28 -35.78 14.81
C GLY A 686 -6.04 -35.40 13.54
N ALA A 687 -6.86 -34.33 13.60
CA ALA A 687 -7.62 -33.85 12.44
C ALA A 687 -6.74 -33.15 11.37
N VAL A 688 -5.69 -32.44 11.78
CA VAL A 688 -4.78 -31.74 10.84
C VAL A 688 -3.88 -32.73 10.11
N LEU A 689 -3.34 -33.71 10.83
CA LEU A 689 -2.56 -34.80 10.27
C LEU A 689 -3.42 -35.61 9.30
N ALA A 690 -4.67 -35.90 9.66
CA ALA A 690 -5.61 -36.55 8.76
C ALA A 690 -5.81 -35.76 7.46
N ALA A 691 -5.99 -34.43 7.55
CA ALA A 691 -6.10 -33.56 6.39
C ALA A 691 -4.79 -33.50 5.57
N PHE A 692 -3.63 -33.44 6.23
CA PHE A 692 -2.32 -33.43 5.58
C PHE A 692 -2.03 -34.71 4.81
N LEU A 693 -2.28 -35.88 5.41
CA LEU A 693 -2.06 -37.16 4.73
C LEU A 693 -3.00 -37.33 3.53
N ARG A 694 -4.25 -36.85 3.62
CA ARG A 694 -5.16 -36.78 2.45
C ARG A 694 -4.60 -35.87 1.36
N ALA A 695 -4.22 -34.64 1.71
CA ALA A 695 -3.64 -33.71 0.75
C ALA A 695 -2.36 -34.27 0.11
N LEU A 696 -1.51 -34.96 0.88
CA LEU A 696 -0.31 -35.64 0.40
C LEU A 696 -0.63 -36.81 -0.55
N ALA A 697 -1.74 -37.51 -0.34
CA ALA A 697 -2.20 -38.51 -1.29
C ALA A 697 -2.83 -37.89 -2.57
N GLU A 698 -3.51 -36.75 -2.48
CA GLU A 698 -4.25 -36.13 -3.59
C GLU A 698 -3.35 -35.63 -4.73
N ASP A 699 -2.36 -34.80 -4.45
CA ASP A 699 -1.37 -34.35 -5.46
C ASP A 699 -0.21 -35.36 -5.66
N GLY A 700 -0.47 -36.67 -5.52
CA GLY A 700 0.38 -37.74 -6.06
C GLY A 700 1.58 -38.23 -5.24
N TYR A 701 1.56 -38.10 -3.90
CA TYR A 701 2.58 -38.64 -3.00
C TYR A 701 1.94 -39.72 -2.10
N GLU A 702 1.29 -40.69 -2.73
CA GLU A 702 0.50 -41.71 -2.05
C GLU A 702 1.38 -42.62 -1.15
N ALA A 703 2.63 -42.87 -1.55
CA ALA A 703 3.58 -43.65 -0.74
C ALA A 703 3.95 -42.91 0.55
N GLU A 704 4.30 -41.63 0.45
CA GLU A 704 4.67 -40.78 1.57
C GLU A 704 3.48 -40.57 2.51
N ALA A 705 2.27 -40.43 1.97
CA ALA A 705 1.04 -40.37 2.76
C ALA A 705 0.80 -41.67 3.52
N PHE A 706 0.98 -42.82 2.88
CA PHE A 706 0.80 -44.12 3.53
C PHE A 706 1.85 -44.39 4.61
N PHE A 707 3.14 -44.22 4.30
CA PHE A 707 4.20 -44.39 5.30
C PHE A 707 4.12 -43.36 6.43
N GLY A 708 3.73 -42.13 6.10
CA GLY A 708 3.45 -41.06 7.06
C GLY A 708 2.32 -41.46 8.01
N ALA A 709 1.24 -42.04 7.48
CA ALA A 709 0.19 -42.62 8.30
C ALA A 709 0.77 -43.70 9.21
N CYS A 710 1.41 -44.74 8.68
CA CYS A 710 1.99 -45.86 9.44
C CYS A 710 2.89 -45.39 10.59
N ALA A 711 3.77 -44.42 10.32
CA ALA A 711 4.64 -43.82 11.33
C ALA A 711 3.86 -43.10 12.44
N CYS A 712 2.74 -42.47 12.11
CA CYS A 712 1.86 -41.85 13.09
C CYS A 712 1.14 -42.91 13.96
N PHE A 713 0.63 -43.99 13.38
CA PHE A 713 0.01 -45.08 14.16
C PHE A 713 0.97 -45.73 15.15
N ALA A 714 2.22 -45.97 14.72
CA ALA A 714 3.26 -46.49 15.61
C ALA A 714 3.57 -45.55 16.79
N ARG A 715 3.33 -44.25 16.62
CA ARG A 715 3.66 -43.19 17.59
C ARG A 715 2.50 -42.80 18.50
N PHE A 716 1.26 -43.00 18.05
CA PHE A 716 0.02 -42.62 18.73
C PHE A 716 -0.83 -43.87 19.02
N GLN A 717 -0.41 -44.65 20.02
CA GLN A 717 -1.09 -45.88 20.44
C GLN A 717 -2.50 -45.66 21.04
N ASP A 718 -2.97 -44.41 21.19
CA ASP A 718 -4.27 -44.09 21.78
C ASP A 718 -5.41 -44.12 20.72
N ALA A 719 -6.27 -45.13 20.84
CA ALA A 719 -7.36 -45.47 19.93
C ALA A 719 -8.49 -44.43 19.78
N ARG A 720 -8.41 -43.24 20.38
CA ARG A 720 -9.52 -42.25 20.37
C ARG A 720 -9.58 -41.37 19.11
N GLU A 721 -8.50 -41.32 18.33
CA GLU A 721 -8.42 -40.55 17.07
C GLU A 721 -8.21 -41.45 15.83
N TYR A 722 -8.43 -42.76 15.98
CA TYR A 722 -8.34 -43.72 14.88
C TYR A 722 -9.52 -43.51 13.92
N ASN A 723 -9.24 -42.95 12.75
CA ASN A 723 -10.21 -42.85 11.66
C ASN A 723 -10.00 -44.00 10.65
N PRO A 724 -10.62 -45.18 10.85
CA PRO A 724 -10.37 -46.37 10.04
C PRO A 724 -10.64 -46.17 8.55
N THR A 725 -11.56 -45.27 8.20
CA THR A 725 -11.90 -45.02 6.79
C THR A 725 -10.81 -44.22 6.07
N LEU A 726 -10.18 -43.24 6.72
CA LEU A 726 -9.01 -42.55 6.16
C LEU A 726 -7.84 -43.51 5.96
N TRP A 727 -7.59 -44.36 6.96
CA TRP A 727 -6.50 -45.33 6.91
C TRP A 727 -6.66 -46.33 5.79
N ALA A 728 -7.87 -46.86 5.63
CA ALA A 728 -8.17 -47.75 4.54
C ALA A 728 -8.09 -47.04 3.18
N ASP A 729 -8.52 -45.78 3.08
CA ASP A 729 -8.38 -44.98 1.85
C ASP A 729 -6.91 -44.82 1.42
N LEU A 730 -6.03 -44.43 2.35
CA LEU A 730 -4.59 -44.31 2.08
C LEU A 730 -3.96 -45.65 1.72
N ALA A 731 -4.36 -46.74 2.40
CA ALA A 731 -3.91 -48.08 2.08
C ALA A 731 -4.32 -48.52 0.67
N VAL A 732 -5.56 -48.24 0.27
CA VAL A 732 -6.07 -48.57 -1.06
C VAL A 732 -5.38 -47.74 -2.15
N ARG A 733 -5.12 -46.45 -1.90
CA ARG A 733 -4.32 -45.61 -2.81
C ARG A 733 -2.89 -46.12 -2.97
N PHE A 734 -2.28 -46.57 -1.88
CA PHE A 734 -0.94 -47.16 -1.91
C PHE A 734 -0.91 -48.49 -2.68
N ILE A 735 -1.92 -49.35 -2.50
CA ILE A 735 -2.10 -50.56 -3.32
C ILE A 735 -2.19 -50.20 -4.81
N ALA A 736 -3.00 -49.21 -5.17
CA ALA A 736 -3.13 -48.76 -6.55
C ALA A 736 -1.79 -48.25 -7.11
N LEU A 737 -1.00 -47.53 -6.30
CA LEU A 737 0.35 -47.09 -6.67
C LEU A 737 1.30 -48.28 -6.88
N LEU A 738 1.32 -49.27 -5.98
CA LEU A 738 2.15 -50.47 -6.12
C LEU A 738 1.81 -51.25 -7.40
N VAL A 739 0.53 -51.34 -7.75
CA VAL A 739 0.07 -51.97 -8.99
C VAL A 739 0.50 -51.17 -10.22
N ASP A 740 0.33 -49.84 -10.21
CA ASP A 740 0.80 -48.97 -11.30
C ASP A 740 2.31 -49.10 -11.53
N LYS A 741 3.09 -49.18 -10.44
CA LYS A 741 4.56 -49.33 -10.48
C LYS A 741 5.05 -50.75 -10.66
N GLN A 742 4.16 -51.74 -10.81
CA GLN A 742 4.50 -53.16 -10.96
C GLN A 742 5.31 -53.73 -9.78
N CYS A 743 5.12 -53.19 -8.58
CA CYS A 743 5.70 -53.65 -7.31
C CYS A 743 4.87 -54.79 -6.70
N ILE A 744 4.66 -55.85 -7.48
CA ILE A 744 3.82 -56.99 -7.08
C ILE A 744 4.42 -57.79 -5.90
N PRO A 745 5.74 -58.03 -5.80
CA PRO A 745 6.33 -58.71 -4.64
C PRO A 745 6.07 -57.96 -3.32
N GLU A 746 6.19 -56.63 -3.32
CA GLU A 746 5.92 -55.78 -2.17
C GLU A 746 4.43 -55.78 -1.81
N LEU A 747 3.56 -55.76 -2.82
CA LEU A 747 2.12 -55.90 -2.61
C LEU A 747 1.76 -57.26 -1.99
N ASN A 748 2.36 -58.36 -2.48
CA ASN A 748 2.17 -59.69 -1.88
C ASN A 748 2.62 -59.71 -0.42
N ALA A 749 3.81 -59.17 -0.12
CA ALA A 749 4.32 -59.09 1.26
C ALA A 749 3.38 -58.29 2.16
N LEU A 750 2.88 -57.15 1.70
CA LEU A 750 1.96 -56.30 2.46
C LEU A 750 0.60 -56.97 2.69
N LEU A 751 0.06 -57.66 1.68
CA LEU A 751 -1.23 -58.36 1.77
C LEU A 751 -1.15 -59.67 2.56
N LEU A 752 0.03 -60.21 2.84
CA LEU A 752 0.21 -61.32 3.78
C LEU A 752 0.05 -60.88 5.24
N GLU A 753 0.21 -59.59 5.53
CA GLU A 753 0.05 -59.05 6.87
C GLU A 753 -1.44 -58.99 7.27
N HIS A 754 -1.81 -59.81 8.25
CA HIS A 754 -3.20 -59.97 8.67
C HIS A 754 -3.84 -58.68 9.20
N ASP A 755 -3.06 -57.84 9.88
CA ASP A 755 -3.54 -56.55 10.38
C ASP A 755 -3.79 -55.55 9.25
N PHE A 756 -3.03 -55.64 8.15
CA PHE A 756 -3.27 -54.85 6.95
C PHE A 756 -4.54 -55.27 6.23
N VAL A 757 -4.78 -56.58 6.10
CA VAL A 757 -6.04 -57.11 5.53
C VAL A 757 -7.25 -56.73 6.39
N LYS A 758 -7.14 -56.79 7.72
CA LYS A 758 -8.18 -56.29 8.64
C LYS A 758 -8.45 -54.80 8.47
N LEU A 759 -7.40 -54.00 8.28
CA LEU A 759 -7.52 -52.57 8.03
C LEU A 759 -8.33 -52.30 6.75
N LEU A 760 -8.01 -52.98 5.65
CA LEU A 760 -8.74 -52.85 4.40
C LEU A 760 -10.22 -53.25 4.56
N ALA A 761 -10.48 -54.37 5.25
CA ALA A 761 -11.84 -54.85 5.51
C ALA A 761 -12.68 -53.89 6.37
N ALA A 762 -12.07 -52.90 7.05
CA ALA A 762 -12.77 -51.92 7.87
C ALA A 762 -13.50 -50.82 7.05
N SER A 763 -13.33 -50.76 5.73
CA SER A 763 -13.99 -49.78 4.86
C SER A 763 -14.55 -50.40 3.58
N HIS A 764 -15.57 -49.76 2.98
CA HIS A 764 -16.14 -50.21 1.70
C HIS A 764 -15.11 -50.15 0.56
N SER A 765 -14.29 -49.10 0.51
CA SER A 765 -13.21 -48.97 -0.49
C SER A 765 -12.16 -50.09 -0.38
N GLY A 766 -11.80 -50.49 0.83
CA GLY A 766 -10.87 -51.59 1.08
C GLY A 766 -11.48 -52.95 0.77
N LEU A 767 -12.76 -53.19 1.10
CA LEU A 767 -13.50 -54.38 0.68
C LEU A 767 -13.56 -54.51 -0.84
N GLY A 768 -13.82 -53.41 -1.55
CA GLY A 768 -13.78 -53.36 -3.01
C GLY A 768 -12.40 -53.69 -3.58
N ALA A 769 -11.34 -53.06 -3.06
CA ALA A 769 -9.97 -53.32 -3.50
C ALA A 769 -9.56 -54.79 -3.26
N MET A 770 -9.91 -55.35 -2.10
CA MET A 770 -9.69 -56.77 -1.79
C MET A 770 -10.46 -57.68 -2.74
N ALA A 771 -11.73 -57.41 -3.02
CA ALA A 771 -12.55 -58.19 -3.95
C ALA A 771 -11.97 -58.16 -5.36
N LEU A 772 -11.56 -56.98 -5.84
CA LEU A 772 -10.91 -56.80 -7.14
C LEU A 772 -9.63 -57.64 -7.24
N LEU A 773 -8.77 -57.56 -6.24
CA LEU A 773 -7.51 -58.32 -6.19
C LEU A 773 -7.72 -59.83 -6.09
N ALA A 774 -8.71 -60.27 -5.31
CA ALA A 774 -8.98 -61.68 -5.02
C ALA A 774 -9.62 -62.45 -6.17
N GLY A 775 -10.58 -61.83 -6.88
CA GLY A 775 -11.43 -62.52 -7.86
C GLY A 775 -11.56 -61.87 -9.23
N PHE A 776 -11.07 -60.64 -9.41
CA PHE A 776 -11.22 -59.87 -10.66
C PHE A 776 -9.91 -59.32 -11.23
N SER A 777 -8.75 -59.73 -10.71
CA SER A 777 -7.43 -59.24 -11.13
C SER A 777 -7.13 -59.53 -12.61
N ASP A 778 -6.53 -58.56 -13.29
CA ASP A 778 -6.01 -58.64 -14.68
C ASP A 778 -4.60 -59.29 -14.71
N ARG A 779 -4.09 -59.63 -15.90
CA ARG A 779 -2.75 -60.18 -16.18
C ARG A 779 -1.59 -59.42 -15.53
N ARG A 780 -1.80 -58.15 -15.19
CA ARG A 780 -0.82 -57.26 -14.57
C ARG A 780 -0.63 -57.48 -13.07
N VAL A 781 -1.53 -58.20 -12.40
CA VAL A 781 -1.50 -58.42 -10.95
C VAL A 781 -1.66 -59.90 -10.64
N ILE A 782 -0.54 -60.62 -10.61
CA ILE A 782 -0.50 -62.04 -10.24
C ILE A 782 -0.14 -62.14 -8.76
N LEU A 783 -1.16 -62.28 -7.91
CA LEU A 783 -0.98 -62.50 -6.48
C LEU A 783 -0.65 -63.97 -6.17
N ASP A 784 0.14 -64.17 -5.12
CA ASP A 784 0.45 -65.51 -4.62
C ASP A 784 -0.82 -66.22 -4.14
N ALA A 785 -0.87 -67.55 -4.30
CA ALA A 785 -2.04 -68.36 -3.92
C ALA A 785 -2.41 -68.17 -2.44
N SER A 786 -1.42 -68.03 -1.56
CA SER A 786 -1.61 -67.76 -0.13
C SER A 786 -2.26 -66.41 0.14
N VAL A 787 -1.86 -65.36 -0.60
CA VAL A 787 -2.46 -64.02 -0.51
C VAL A 787 -3.89 -64.05 -1.01
N ARG A 788 -4.13 -64.66 -2.18
CA ARG A 788 -5.48 -64.78 -2.74
C ARG A 788 -6.42 -65.52 -1.80
N HIS A 789 -5.96 -66.61 -1.19
CA HIS A 789 -6.75 -67.36 -0.20
C HIS A 789 -7.05 -66.52 1.05
N LEU A 790 -6.10 -65.74 1.56
CA LEU A 790 -6.30 -64.86 2.70
C LEU A 790 -7.35 -63.78 2.40
N LEU A 791 -7.29 -63.16 1.22
CA LEU A 791 -8.29 -62.16 0.78
C LEU A 791 -9.68 -62.78 0.65
N LEU A 792 -9.80 -63.93 -0.03
CA LEU A 792 -11.08 -64.63 -0.17
C LEU A 792 -11.67 -65.01 1.19
N THR A 793 -10.83 -65.49 2.11
CA THR A 793 -11.24 -65.84 3.47
C THR A 793 -11.80 -64.60 4.20
N ALA A 794 -11.09 -63.47 4.11
CA ALA A 794 -11.51 -62.23 4.75
C ALA A 794 -12.81 -61.65 4.15
N LEU A 795 -13.04 -61.82 2.84
CA LEU A 795 -14.26 -61.34 2.16
C LEU A 795 -15.47 -62.25 2.42
N LEU A 796 -15.29 -63.57 2.36
CA LEU A 796 -16.38 -64.55 2.41
C LEU A 796 -16.79 -64.95 3.83
N TYR A 797 -15.87 -64.87 4.79
CA TYR A 797 -16.10 -65.25 6.18
C TYR A 797 -15.87 -64.10 7.18
N GLY A 798 -15.57 -62.89 6.71
CA GLY A 798 -15.41 -61.70 7.54
C GLY A 798 -16.74 -61.10 8.01
N GLU A 799 -16.67 -60.25 9.04
CA GLU A 799 -17.83 -59.60 9.66
C GLU A 799 -18.64 -58.70 8.70
N ARG A 800 -17.99 -58.18 7.65
CA ARG A 800 -18.61 -57.28 6.65
C ARG A 800 -18.94 -57.96 5.32
N ARG A 801 -19.05 -59.29 5.28
CA ARG A 801 -19.46 -60.03 4.07
C ARG A 801 -20.73 -59.44 3.44
N THR A 802 -21.73 -59.11 4.26
CA THR A 802 -23.03 -58.58 3.81
C THR A 802 -22.96 -57.18 3.21
N SER A 803 -21.81 -56.51 3.29
CA SER A 803 -21.60 -55.21 2.64
C SER A 803 -21.30 -55.33 1.15
N LEU A 804 -20.90 -56.51 0.66
CA LEU A 804 -20.63 -56.73 -0.76
C LEU A 804 -21.91 -57.12 -1.52
N PRO A 805 -22.02 -56.77 -2.82
CA PRO A 805 -23.12 -57.23 -3.66
C PRO A 805 -23.22 -58.75 -3.74
N ASP A 806 -24.44 -59.29 -3.77
CA ASP A 806 -24.69 -60.74 -3.83
C ASP A 806 -24.05 -61.39 -5.07
N THR A 807 -24.02 -60.67 -6.21
CA THR A 807 -23.41 -61.15 -7.45
C THR A 807 -21.88 -61.27 -7.32
N ALA A 808 -21.24 -60.29 -6.67
CA ALA A 808 -19.81 -60.29 -6.38
C ALA A 808 -19.44 -61.41 -5.39
N LEU A 809 -20.25 -61.62 -4.35
CA LEU A 809 -20.08 -62.73 -3.41
C LEU A 809 -20.20 -64.09 -4.10
N ALA A 810 -21.23 -64.29 -4.92
CA ALA A 810 -21.42 -65.54 -5.66
C ALA A 810 -20.25 -65.84 -6.60
N TRP A 811 -19.71 -64.81 -7.25
CA TRP A 811 -18.50 -64.94 -8.06
C TRP A 811 -17.27 -65.32 -7.21
N LEU A 812 -17.01 -64.59 -6.11
CA LEU A 812 -15.88 -64.86 -5.22
C LEU A 812 -15.94 -66.27 -4.59
N GLU A 813 -17.13 -66.77 -4.25
CA GLU A 813 -17.31 -68.14 -3.80
C GLU A 813 -16.97 -69.17 -4.90
N SER A 814 -17.32 -68.87 -6.14
CA SER A 814 -16.99 -69.72 -7.29
C SER A 814 -15.48 -69.75 -7.53
N VAL A 815 -14.80 -68.62 -7.34
CA VAL A 815 -13.33 -68.51 -7.39
C VAL A 815 -12.69 -69.30 -6.25
N GLU A 816 -13.19 -69.19 -5.01
CA GLU A 816 -12.69 -69.93 -3.86
C GLU A 816 -12.82 -71.45 -4.07
N LYS A 817 -13.94 -71.91 -4.60
CA LYS A 817 -14.21 -73.33 -4.87
C LYS A 817 -13.43 -73.88 -6.07
N GLY A 818 -12.65 -73.04 -6.76
CA GLY A 818 -11.94 -73.41 -7.98
C GLY A 818 -12.88 -73.78 -9.14
N GLN A 819 -14.11 -73.27 -9.12
CA GLN A 819 -15.15 -73.56 -10.12
C GLN A 819 -15.08 -72.62 -11.33
N THR A 820 -14.28 -71.56 -11.25
CA THR A 820 -14.07 -70.61 -12.34
C THR A 820 -12.90 -71.03 -13.21
N CYS A 821 -13.04 -70.90 -14.52
CA CYS A 821 -11.92 -71.04 -15.44
C CYS A 821 -11.03 -69.80 -15.46
N ASP A 822 -9.85 -69.94 -16.07
CA ASP A 822 -8.90 -68.84 -16.19
C ASP A 822 -9.51 -67.69 -17.02
N THR A 823 -9.31 -66.47 -16.55
CA THR A 823 -9.82 -65.25 -17.19
C THR A 823 -9.27 -65.09 -18.61
N ASP A 824 -8.05 -65.56 -18.84
CA ASP A 824 -7.42 -65.55 -20.16
C ASP A 824 -8.11 -66.48 -21.14
N ALA A 825 -8.44 -67.70 -20.69
CA ALA A 825 -9.20 -68.66 -21.49
C ALA A 825 -10.60 -68.10 -21.80
N MET A 826 -11.28 -67.51 -20.82
CA MET A 826 -12.61 -66.91 -21.00
C MET A 826 -12.60 -65.77 -22.03
N THR A 827 -11.66 -64.84 -21.90
CA THR A 827 -11.54 -63.67 -22.78
C THR A 827 -11.09 -64.08 -24.18
N GLN A 828 -10.20 -65.08 -24.28
CA GLN A 828 -9.77 -65.64 -25.56
C GLN A 828 -10.94 -66.30 -26.28
N VAL A 829 -11.79 -67.06 -25.58
CA VAL A 829 -13.01 -67.64 -26.13
C VAL A 829 -13.97 -66.56 -26.64
N ASP A 830 -14.24 -65.51 -25.85
CA ASP A 830 -15.11 -64.39 -26.24
C ASP A 830 -14.59 -63.64 -27.49
N ASN A 831 -13.29 -63.35 -27.53
CA ASN A 831 -12.65 -62.67 -28.65
C ASN A 831 -12.66 -63.51 -29.93
N LEU A 832 -12.37 -64.81 -29.83
CA LEU A 832 -12.37 -65.69 -30.99
C LEU A 832 -13.80 -65.91 -31.52
N GLU A 833 -14.81 -65.90 -30.65
CA GLU A 833 -16.22 -65.94 -31.07
C GLU A 833 -16.63 -64.63 -31.74
N LYS A 834 -16.30 -63.48 -31.15
CA LYS A 834 -16.55 -62.16 -31.75
C LYS A 834 -15.92 -62.09 -33.14
N LYS A 835 -14.67 -62.54 -33.26
CA LYS A 835 -13.96 -62.62 -34.55
C LYS A 835 -14.62 -63.59 -35.53
N ALA A 836 -15.07 -64.76 -35.07
CA ALA A 836 -15.82 -65.69 -35.91
C ALA A 836 -17.14 -65.06 -36.41
N ARG A 837 -17.85 -64.31 -35.56
CA ARG A 837 -19.09 -63.60 -35.91
C ARG A 837 -18.86 -62.39 -36.82
N GLU A 838 -17.77 -61.65 -36.63
CA GLU A 838 -17.35 -60.58 -37.56
C GLU A 838 -17.14 -61.12 -38.96
N TYR A 839 -16.54 -62.31 -39.08
CA TYR A 839 -16.38 -62.97 -40.37
C TYR A 839 -17.70 -63.52 -40.95
N LEU A 840 -18.77 -63.61 -40.16
CA LEU A 840 -20.13 -63.92 -40.63
C LEU A 840 -20.90 -62.69 -41.08
N ASP A 841 -20.55 -61.51 -40.57
CA ASP A 841 -21.21 -60.23 -40.84
C ASP A 841 -20.46 -59.39 -41.91
N ILE A 842 -19.73 -60.04 -42.81
CA ILE A 842 -18.86 -59.31 -43.74
C ILE A 842 -19.65 -58.74 -44.92
N THR A 843 -19.47 -57.44 -45.12
CA THR A 843 -19.81 -56.65 -46.32
C THR A 843 -19.14 -57.10 -47.64
N VAL A 844 -18.50 -58.27 -47.67
CA VAL A 844 -17.79 -58.89 -48.80
C VAL A 844 -18.70 -59.11 -50.01
N TYR A 845 -19.99 -59.26 -49.75
CA TYR A 845 -21.05 -59.58 -50.70
C TYR A 845 -21.58 -58.36 -51.48
N ARG A 846 -21.37 -57.14 -50.99
CA ARG A 846 -22.10 -55.94 -51.44
C ARG A 846 -21.88 -55.51 -52.90
N SER A 847 -20.89 -56.04 -53.61
CA SER A 847 -20.58 -55.67 -55.00
C SER A 847 -20.96 -56.73 -56.05
N TRP A 848 -21.61 -57.82 -55.65
CA TRP A 848 -21.93 -58.93 -56.54
C TRP A 848 -23.44 -59.21 -56.57
N ASP A 849 -24.02 -59.29 -57.76
CA ASP A 849 -25.47 -59.34 -57.99
C ASP A 849 -26.15 -60.59 -57.37
N GLY A 850 -25.41 -61.70 -57.21
CA GLY A 850 -25.89 -62.95 -56.61
C GLY A 850 -25.67 -63.07 -55.10
N ALA A 851 -25.16 -62.03 -54.45
CA ALA A 851 -24.50 -62.19 -53.16
C ALA A 851 -25.43 -62.40 -51.97
N VAL A 852 -26.65 -61.85 -51.99
CA VAL A 852 -27.62 -61.97 -50.88
C VAL A 852 -27.94 -63.43 -50.56
N TYR A 853 -28.06 -64.28 -51.58
CA TYR A 853 -28.40 -65.70 -51.38
C TYR A 853 -27.22 -66.54 -50.86
N PHE A 854 -26.00 -66.17 -51.23
CA PHE A 854 -24.80 -66.83 -50.70
C PHE A 854 -24.48 -66.34 -49.30
N GLU A 855 -24.70 -65.06 -49.01
CA GLU A 855 -24.57 -64.47 -47.68
C GLU A 855 -25.50 -65.15 -46.67
N GLU A 856 -26.78 -65.28 -47.00
CA GLU A 856 -27.78 -65.97 -46.16
C GLU A 856 -27.41 -67.44 -45.92
N ALA A 857 -27.11 -68.21 -46.98
CA ALA A 857 -26.75 -69.62 -46.86
C ALA A 857 -25.42 -69.86 -46.14
N PHE A 858 -24.45 -68.95 -46.31
CA PHE A 858 -23.18 -68.99 -45.59
C PHE A 858 -23.40 -68.71 -44.10
N LYS A 859 -24.15 -67.65 -43.78
CA LYS A 859 -24.46 -67.28 -42.40
C LYS A 859 -25.21 -68.41 -41.68
N ASP A 860 -26.29 -68.94 -42.26
CA ASP A 860 -27.08 -70.03 -41.68
C ASP A 860 -26.23 -71.27 -41.40
N TYR A 861 -25.36 -71.66 -42.34
CA TYR A 861 -24.50 -72.83 -42.21
C TYR A 861 -23.54 -72.69 -41.03
N TRP A 862 -22.91 -71.53 -40.89
CA TRP A 862 -21.90 -71.30 -39.86
C TRP A 862 -22.48 -70.91 -38.50
N GLU A 863 -23.63 -70.22 -38.44
CA GLU A 863 -24.36 -69.99 -37.19
C GLU A 863 -24.81 -71.31 -36.57
N HIS A 864 -25.28 -72.26 -37.38
CA HIS A 864 -25.58 -73.60 -36.90
C HIS A 864 -24.35 -74.32 -36.33
N MET A 865 -23.19 -74.20 -36.97
CA MET A 865 -21.93 -74.79 -36.49
C MET A 865 -21.44 -74.14 -35.18
N LEU A 866 -21.62 -72.84 -35.01
CA LEU A 866 -21.33 -72.13 -33.76
C LEU A 866 -22.25 -72.58 -32.62
N GLU A 867 -23.55 -72.77 -32.87
CA GLU A 867 -24.48 -73.25 -31.84
C GLU A 867 -24.16 -74.67 -31.37
N LEU A 868 -23.78 -75.56 -32.29
CA LEU A 868 -23.34 -76.92 -31.93
C LEU A 868 -22.08 -76.90 -31.04
N LEU A 869 -21.19 -75.93 -31.25
CA LEU A 869 -19.97 -75.75 -30.46
C LEU A 869 -20.22 -75.25 -29.03
N TYR A 870 -21.34 -74.56 -28.81
CA TYR A 870 -21.66 -74.00 -27.49
C TYR A 870 -22.03 -75.06 -26.47
N ASP A 871 -22.79 -76.09 -26.86
CA ASP A 871 -23.36 -77.06 -25.94
C ASP A 871 -22.51 -78.32 -25.73
N ASP A 872 -21.67 -78.68 -26.70
CA ASP A 872 -21.09 -80.01 -26.72
C ASP A 872 -19.62 -80.08 -26.27
N THR A 873 -19.37 -80.88 -25.22
CA THR A 873 -18.03 -81.16 -24.68
C THR A 873 -17.28 -82.25 -25.47
N GLY A 874 -17.96 -82.96 -26.37
CA GLY A 874 -17.45 -84.15 -27.09
C GLY A 874 -17.33 -84.03 -28.61
N PHE A 875 -17.74 -82.90 -29.22
CA PHE A 875 -17.67 -82.70 -30.68
C PHE A 875 -16.38 -82.16 -31.36
N PRO A 876 -15.17 -82.11 -30.75
CA PRO A 876 -13.96 -81.63 -31.44
C PRO A 876 -13.64 -82.37 -32.75
N ALA A 877 -13.84 -83.69 -32.81
CA ALA A 877 -13.38 -84.51 -33.93
C ALA A 877 -14.11 -84.21 -35.25
N GLN A 878 -15.44 -84.02 -35.23
CA GLN A 878 -16.21 -83.78 -36.45
C GLN A 878 -15.99 -82.38 -37.03
N ILE A 879 -15.62 -81.41 -36.21
CA ILE A 879 -15.29 -80.04 -36.66
C ILE A 879 -13.92 -80.01 -37.32
N PHE A 880 -12.95 -80.74 -36.75
CA PHE A 880 -11.67 -81.00 -37.41
C PHE A 880 -11.84 -81.73 -38.75
N THR A 881 -12.80 -82.66 -38.83
CA THR A 881 -13.18 -83.32 -40.08
C THR A 881 -13.82 -82.32 -41.05
N ILE A 882 -14.77 -81.48 -40.65
CA ILE A 882 -15.46 -80.53 -41.54
C ILE A 882 -14.54 -79.40 -42.02
N CYS A 883 -13.67 -78.87 -41.15
CA CYS A 883 -12.70 -77.83 -41.52
C CYS A 883 -11.58 -78.35 -42.45
N ARG A 884 -11.34 -79.68 -42.48
CA ARG A 884 -10.34 -80.31 -43.36
C ARG A 884 -10.91 -81.07 -44.57
N GLU A 885 -12.14 -81.56 -44.54
CA GLU A 885 -12.68 -82.50 -45.56
C GLU A 885 -13.60 -81.88 -46.62
N LYS A 886 -13.90 -80.58 -46.59
CA LYS A 886 -14.57 -79.90 -47.71
C LYS A 886 -13.78 -78.69 -48.14
N ASP A 887 -13.20 -78.77 -49.33
CA ASP A 887 -12.58 -77.63 -49.99
C ASP A 887 -13.59 -76.48 -50.03
N ALA A 888 -13.16 -75.27 -49.66
CA ALA A 888 -14.00 -74.08 -49.73
C ALA A 888 -14.61 -73.90 -51.14
N GLU A 889 -13.90 -74.38 -52.16
CA GLU A 889 -14.39 -74.49 -53.53
C GLU A 889 -15.61 -75.43 -53.68
N ASP A 890 -15.59 -76.60 -53.04
CA ASP A 890 -16.68 -77.56 -53.07
C ASP A 890 -17.92 -77.04 -52.34
N TRP A 891 -17.74 -76.34 -51.21
CA TRP A 891 -18.85 -75.66 -50.54
C TRP A 891 -19.47 -74.60 -51.45
N ILE A 892 -18.67 -73.71 -52.07
CA ILE A 892 -19.16 -72.69 -53.02
C ILE A 892 -19.89 -73.36 -54.20
N ARG A 893 -19.32 -74.46 -54.75
CA ARG A 893 -19.91 -75.23 -55.86
C ARG A 893 -21.25 -75.85 -55.49
N LYS A 894 -21.33 -76.50 -54.33
CA LYS A 894 -22.55 -77.15 -53.86
C LYS A 894 -23.63 -76.13 -53.55
N THR A 895 -23.31 -75.07 -52.82
CA THR A 895 -24.25 -73.97 -52.52
C THR A 895 -24.78 -73.34 -53.81
N PHE A 896 -23.93 -73.12 -54.82
CA PHE A 896 -24.38 -72.67 -56.15
C PHE A 896 -25.39 -73.62 -56.81
N GLN A 897 -25.09 -74.93 -56.80
CA GLN A 897 -25.97 -75.95 -57.38
C GLN A 897 -27.31 -76.04 -56.65
N ASP A 898 -27.28 -75.99 -55.32
CA ASP A 898 -28.47 -76.05 -54.46
C ASP A 898 -29.36 -74.81 -54.67
N LEU A 899 -28.77 -73.61 -54.71
CA LEU A 899 -29.50 -72.36 -55.00
C LEU A 899 -30.13 -72.38 -56.39
N LYS A 900 -29.41 -72.90 -57.40
CA LYS A 900 -29.93 -73.07 -58.77
C LYS A 900 -31.06 -74.11 -58.82
N GLY A 901 -30.94 -75.20 -58.08
CA GLY A 901 -31.96 -76.25 -57.95
C GLY A 901 -33.24 -75.76 -57.26
N GLN A 902 -33.13 -74.78 -56.36
CA GLN A 902 -34.24 -74.12 -55.67
C GLN A 902 -34.91 -73.00 -56.51
N GLY A 903 -34.50 -72.82 -57.78
CA GLY A 903 -35.06 -71.79 -58.66
C GLY A 903 -34.65 -70.36 -58.34
N LYS A 904 -33.66 -70.15 -57.46
CA LYS A 904 -33.12 -68.81 -57.16
C LYS A 904 -32.23 -68.36 -58.32
N HIS A 905 -32.33 -67.09 -58.73
CA HIS A 905 -31.46 -66.47 -59.74
C HIS A 905 -30.07 -66.17 -59.15
N ALA A 906 -29.33 -67.21 -58.77
CA ALA A 906 -27.94 -67.11 -58.32
C ALA A 906 -26.99 -67.19 -59.52
N THR A 907 -26.08 -66.22 -59.65
CA THR A 907 -24.96 -66.29 -60.61
C THR A 907 -23.76 -67.00 -59.97
N TRP A 908 -22.78 -67.44 -60.76
CA TRP A 908 -21.52 -67.94 -60.19
C TRP A 908 -20.70 -66.73 -59.69
N PRO A 909 -20.04 -66.78 -58.52
CA PRO A 909 -19.26 -65.65 -58.03
C PRO A 909 -18.15 -65.26 -59.00
N ASP A 910 -18.01 -63.96 -59.25
CA ASP A 910 -16.89 -63.47 -60.04
C ASP A 910 -15.55 -63.73 -59.33
N LYS A 911 -14.42 -63.51 -60.03
CA LYS A 911 -13.08 -63.83 -59.50
C LYS A 911 -12.79 -63.14 -58.16
N LYS A 912 -13.33 -61.93 -57.92
CA LYS A 912 -13.12 -61.17 -56.69
C LYS A 912 -14.03 -61.69 -55.58
N ALA A 913 -15.31 -61.91 -55.87
CA ALA A 913 -16.29 -62.47 -54.94
C ALA A 913 -15.90 -63.90 -54.49
N TYR A 914 -15.48 -64.74 -55.42
CA TYR A 914 -15.01 -66.11 -55.14
C TYR A 914 -13.81 -66.11 -54.20
N ARG A 915 -12.81 -65.25 -54.46
CA ARG A 915 -11.62 -65.14 -53.60
C ARG A 915 -11.97 -64.67 -52.19
N ASN A 916 -12.91 -63.73 -52.08
CA ASN A 916 -13.33 -63.24 -50.77
C ASN A 916 -14.14 -64.29 -49.99
N LEU A 917 -15.05 -65.01 -50.66
CA LEU A 917 -15.79 -66.14 -50.09
C LEU A 917 -14.85 -67.24 -49.59
N PHE A 918 -13.86 -67.60 -50.42
CA PHE A 918 -12.85 -68.60 -50.09
C PHE A 918 -12.01 -68.18 -48.88
N ASN A 919 -11.58 -66.91 -48.83
CA ASN A 919 -10.82 -66.39 -47.70
C ASN A 919 -11.66 -66.32 -46.42
N ALA A 920 -12.92 -65.87 -46.50
CA ALA A 920 -13.82 -65.82 -45.35
C ALA A 920 -14.07 -67.22 -44.77
N TYR A 921 -14.29 -68.22 -45.63
CA TYR A 921 -14.41 -69.62 -45.22
C TYR A 921 -13.19 -70.08 -44.41
N ILE A 922 -11.98 -69.84 -44.92
CA ILE A 922 -10.73 -70.24 -44.25
C ILE A 922 -10.56 -69.53 -42.91
N GLU A 923 -10.86 -68.24 -42.84
CA GLU A 923 -10.68 -67.47 -41.62
C GLU A 923 -11.69 -67.85 -40.53
N ILE A 924 -12.92 -68.23 -40.90
CA ILE A 924 -13.91 -68.78 -39.97
C ILE A 924 -13.48 -70.16 -39.45
N CYS A 925 -13.02 -71.06 -40.32
CA CYS A 925 -12.48 -72.35 -39.90
C CYS A 925 -11.37 -72.20 -38.85
N LYS A 926 -10.40 -71.30 -39.11
CA LYS A 926 -9.32 -71.02 -38.15
C LYS A 926 -9.84 -70.46 -36.83
N ALA A 927 -10.83 -69.57 -36.87
CA ALA A 927 -11.42 -68.99 -35.66
C ALA A 927 -12.16 -70.07 -34.83
N LEU A 928 -12.87 -70.99 -35.48
CA LEU A 928 -13.57 -72.10 -34.82
C LEU A 928 -12.61 -73.14 -34.24
N GLU A 929 -11.54 -73.48 -34.96
CA GLU A 929 -10.48 -74.35 -34.44
C GLU A 929 -9.81 -73.72 -33.21
N ALA A 930 -9.46 -72.44 -33.29
CA ALA A 930 -8.90 -71.72 -32.15
C ALA A 930 -9.87 -71.62 -30.97
N LEU A 931 -11.18 -71.50 -31.21
CA LEU A 931 -12.23 -71.53 -30.17
C LEU A 931 -12.27 -72.87 -29.45
N VAL A 932 -12.14 -73.97 -30.19
CA VAL A 932 -12.10 -75.33 -29.62
C VAL A 932 -10.86 -75.49 -28.75
N ASP A 933 -9.71 -75.01 -29.21
CA ASP A 933 -8.43 -75.12 -28.51
C ASP A 933 -8.35 -74.21 -27.27
N ALA A 934 -9.05 -73.07 -27.29
CA ALA A 934 -9.08 -72.11 -26.17
C ALA A 934 -9.93 -72.58 -24.97
N ARG A 935 -10.67 -73.69 -25.11
CA ARG A 935 -11.51 -74.22 -24.02
C ARG A 935 -10.68 -74.76 -22.85
N PRO A 936 -10.93 -74.28 -21.62
CA PRO A 936 -10.28 -74.83 -20.43
C PRO A 936 -10.95 -76.15 -19.99
N GLY A 937 -10.26 -77.27 -20.18
CA GLY A 937 -10.66 -78.58 -19.66
C GLY A 937 -11.92 -79.14 -20.33
N SER A 938 -12.85 -79.67 -19.52
CA SER A 938 -14.10 -80.30 -19.98
C SER A 938 -15.31 -79.35 -20.00
N MET A 939 -15.10 -78.04 -19.91
CA MET A 939 -16.17 -77.05 -19.88
C MET A 939 -16.67 -76.76 -21.31
N SER A 940 -17.99 -76.61 -21.46
CA SER A 940 -18.57 -76.19 -22.74
C SER A 940 -18.28 -74.70 -22.99
N ILE A 941 -18.24 -74.28 -24.26
CA ILE A 941 -18.03 -72.87 -24.60
C ILE A 941 -19.16 -72.03 -24.00
N ARG A 942 -20.40 -72.54 -24.01
CA ARG A 942 -21.54 -71.88 -23.35
C ARG A 942 -21.28 -71.64 -21.87
N HIS A 943 -20.75 -72.62 -21.16
CA HIS A 943 -20.46 -72.48 -19.74
C HIS A 943 -19.30 -71.50 -19.47
N VAL A 944 -18.26 -71.49 -20.30
CA VAL A 944 -17.16 -70.50 -20.23
C VAL A 944 -17.70 -69.08 -20.46
N LYS A 945 -18.62 -68.91 -21.41
CA LYS A 945 -19.29 -67.64 -21.68
C LYS A 945 -20.23 -67.21 -20.56
N GLU A 946 -20.98 -68.15 -19.99
CA GLU A 946 -21.82 -67.90 -18.82
C GLU A 946 -20.96 -67.44 -17.65
N GLN A 947 -19.82 -68.07 -17.41
CA GLN A 947 -18.87 -67.61 -16.39
C GLN A 947 -18.31 -66.23 -16.73
N LEU A 948 -18.05 -65.92 -17.99
CA LEU A 948 -17.57 -64.59 -18.39
C LEU A 948 -18.65 -63.53 -18.22
N ALA A 949 -19.89 -63.85 -18.56
CA ALA A 949 -21.04 -63.00 -18.33
C ALA A 949 -21.27 -62.79 -16.83
N GLN A 950 -21.18 -63.85 -16.02
CA GLN A 950 -21.26 -63.79 -14.55
C GLN A 950 -20.13 -62.95 -13.97
N LYS A 951 -18.89 -63.13 -14.44
CA LYS A 951 -17.74 -62.30 -14.04
C LYS A 951 -17.94 -60.85 -14.41
N LYS A 952 -18.33 -60.55 -15.66
CA LYS A 952 -18.58 -59.19 -16.16
C LYS A 952 -19.72 -58.53 -15.37
N ALA A 953 -20.82 -59.25 -15.12
CA ALA A 953 -21.95 -58.76 -14.34
C ALA A 953 -21.58 -58.51 -12.88
N ALA A 954 -20.90 -59.46 -12.23
CA ALA A 954 -20.45 -59.33 -10.85
C ALA A 954 -19.41 -58.22 -10.69
N TYR A 955 -18.55 -58.03 -11.69
CA TYR A 955 -17.58 -56.94 -11.74
C TYR A 955 -18.28 -55.58 -11.88
N GLN A 956 -19.26 -55.48 -12.79
CA GLN A 956 -20.01 -54.25 -13.00
C GLN A 956 -20.85 -53.89 -11.75
N ASP A 957 -21.52 -54.86 -11.15
CA ASP A 957 -22.30 -54.66 -9.92
C ASP A 957 -21.40 -54.24 -8.75
N LEU A 958 -20.19 -54.82 -8.64
CA LEU A 958 -19.18 -54.38 -7.68
C LEU A 958 -18.71 -52.94 -7.92
N LEU A 959 -18.52 -52.55 -9.19
CA LEU A 959 -18.15 -51.17 -9.54
C LEU A 959 -19.29 -50.20 -9.23
N ASP A 960 -20.53 -50.53 -9.60
CA ASP A 960 -21.70 -49.68 -9.36
C ASP A 960 -21.96 -49.51 -7.85
N TRP A 961 -21.81 -50.59 -7.08
CA TRP A 961 -21.87 -50.56 -5.62
C TRP A 961 -20.78 -49.65 -5.04
N LEU A 962 -19.54 -49.79 -5.51
CA LEU A 962 -18.46 -48.89 -5.09
C LEU A 962 -18.87 -47.45 -5.39
N VAL A 963 -19.21 -47.12 -6.64
CA VAL A 963 -19.64 -45.77 -7.11
C VAL A 963 -20.72 -45.16 -6.21
N HIS A 964 -21.73 -45.94 -5.82
CA HIS A 964 -22.79 -45.48 -4.93
C HIS A 964 -22.29 -45.12 -3.53
N GLU A 965 -21.51 -45.99 -2.89
CA GLU A 965 -20.93 -45.77 -1.56
C GLU A 965 -20.07 -44.49 -1.50
N ILE A 966 -19.48 -44.09 -2.61
CA ILE A 966 -18.61 -42.91 -2.72
C ILE A 966 -19.41 -41.62 -2.79
N GLN A 967 -20.51 -41.62 -3.52
CA GLN A 967 -21.39 -40.46 -3.61
C GLN A 967 -21.99 -40.11 -2.24
N GLU A 968 -22.25 -41.12 -1.41
CA GLU A 968 -22.73 -40.93 -0.04
C GLU A 968 -21.62 -40.62 0.98
N HIS A 969 -20.36 -41.00 0.72
CA HIS A 969 -19.27 -40.93 1.72
C HIS A 969 -18.05 -40.09 1.34
N GLY A 970 -18.01 -39.47 0.15
CA GLY A 970 -17.05 -38.42 -0.22
C GLY A 970 -15.59 -38.88 -0.36
N LEU A 971 -15.35 -40.00 -1.03
CA LEU A 971 -14.00 -40.54 -1.29
C LEU A 971 -13.52 -40.12 -2.69
N SER A 972 -12.23 -39.78 -2.87
CA SER A 972 -11.69 -39.20 -4.12
C SER A 972 -10.77 -40.16 -4.92
N SER A 973 -10.88 -41.47 -4.69
CA SER A 973 -9.81 -42.44 -5.00
C SER A 973 -10.09 -43.32 -6.23
N GLU A 974 -11.33 -43.40 -6.73
CA GLU A 974 -11.71 -44.59 -7.53
C GLU A 974 -11.35 -44.55 -8.99
N LYS A 975 -11.24 -43.38 -9.62
CA LYS A 975 -10.80 -43.33 -11.02
C LYS A 975 -9.42 -43.98 -11.15
N ARG A 976 -8.55 -43.85 -10.14
CA ARG A 976 -7.24 -44.50 -10.09
C ARG A 976 -7.30 -45.96 -9.62
N ILE A 977 -8.13 -46.30 -8.64
CA ILE A 977 -8.26 -47.69 -8.16
C ILE A 977 -8.86 -48.59 -9.26
N ALA A 978 -9.93 -48.16 -9.92
CA ALA A 978 -10.53 -48.89 -11.02
C ALA A 978 -9.62 -48.89 -12.27
N GLN A 979 -8.89 -47.80 -12.55
CA GLN A 979 -7.90 -47.78 -13.65
C GLN A 979 -6.67 -48.66 -13.39
N ALA A 980 -6.20 -48.72 -12.14
CA ALA A 980 -5.03 -49.50 -11.74
C ALA A 980 -5.37 -51.00 -11.58
N LEU A 981 -6.52 -51.33 -10.98
CA LEU A 981 -6.91 -52.71 -10.67
C LEU A 981 -7.85 -53.35 -11.71
N GLY A 982 -8.51 -52.55 -12.56
CA GLY A 982 -9.72 -52.99 -13.27
C GLY A 982 -9.81 -52.76 -14.78
N LYS A 983 -8.80 -52.22 -15.48
CA LYS A 983 -8.91 -52.03 -16.94
C LYS A 983 -8.95 -53.37 -17.71
N GLN A 984 -10.15 -53.89 -18.00
CA GLN A 984 -10.43 -54.43 -19.33
C GLN A 984 -10.60 -53.25 -20.28
N GLY A 985 -9.73 -53.17 -21.29
CA GLY A 985 -9.86 -52.17 -22.33
C GLY A 985 -11.13 -52.43 -23.13
N GLU A 986 -11.96 -51.41 -23.34
CA GLU A 986 -12.60 -51.16 -24.65
C GLU A 986 -13.20 -49.74 -24.77
N GLU A 987 -13.40 -48.95 -23.71
CA GLU A 987 -13.97 -47.58 -23.85
C GLU A 987 -13.04 -46.46 -23.40
N SER A 988 -12.01 -46.19 -24.19
CA SER A 988 -11.33 -44.88 -24.19
C SER A 988 -10.93 -44.52 -25.63
N GLN A 989 -11.95 -44.38 -26.48
CA GLN A 989 -11.92 -43.49 -27.65
C GLN A 989 -12.94 -42.39 -27.43
#